data_AF-A0A853AJ92-F1
#
_entry.id   AF-A0A853AJ92-F1
#
_cell.length_a   1.000
_cell.length_b   1.000
_cell.length_c   1.000
_cell.angle_alpha   90.00
_cell.angle_beta   90.00
_cell.angle_gamma   90.00
#
_symmetry.space_group_name_H-M   'P 1'
#
loop_
_entity.id
_entity.type
_entity.pdbx_description
1 polymer ?
#
loop_
_entity_poly.entity_id
_entity_poly.type
_entity_poly.pdbx_seq_one_letter_code
_entity_poly.pdbx_strand_id
1 'polypeptide(L)'
;MTVEPRRVLLISATIGEGHNATGRAVAEAAGRVWPGCEVGWVDALRAMGRWVPAAFNWIYVTNVESTPWLYDFFYDSLWRYRWFANASRRFVGAWSGRALRRTIDEHDPDLVVSTYPLGTAGLDWLRRRGGLDVPVAAVVSDFSPHPFWVYPEIDLHYVMSEASLREMRRAEPDAVGAVCVPPVVSAFRPGDRGAARRRLGLDESGFTVLLSCGSLGFGSVERAVDAALRVEGVGQVVVVCGRNEALRQRFAGRAEDRLVALGWVEDMPALVACADVVVTNAGGATALEALACGRAVVMFEPIAGHGRANAELMADAGLAELCPRADDLTATLRRWVAAPEELAQREHQALKHCQVADFDDQVAALAHLPRHRGRRPLRPQDAFFAHATTPVVPQQTGAVLLLEGDDRSAHDWCELLADRIERRAGRLPMLTRRLVRRRARWPQWVQDAALDPADHLRCREVRDERAAAAAREEFFRTAVRTDRPPWELEVLRETGSGRVSVLAKLHHALGDGVAVTSTLLRLLTDGPHPVPAADRGDRPRWVRRAGTVARGLVSLAAAGPAPASPWSGRSTAARSFSGLELPAAEVRACARARGVSSTALLLGVLAEALHRALPAPAPGQRFRVMVPRTARTGRGGVGTEAPGNHTASLALDLPVGPMPVEQRLAAVAAELGRPDRTGQPAAATAVLAALGLLPAPLHAWVVRRIYHRRFFSAVVSVLPGQRRPARIGSARIAGVLPVLALADGVGLAVGAIGWGDRIGFGVTTDTGLAPPAEVLTEHLRAVCTEVRAGDPR
;
A
#
# COMPACT_ATOMS: atom_id res chain seq x y z
N MET A 1 0.56 16.60 14.24
CA MET A 1 1.40 15.67 15.03
C MET A 1 2.04 14.70 14.06
N THR A 2 3.28 14.98 13.66
CA THR A 2 4.11 14.10 12.83
C THR A 2 4.68 13.01 13.73
N VAL A 3 4.56 11.75 13.32
CA VAL A 3 5.02 10.59 14.07
C VAL A 3 6.39 10.23 13.51
N GLU A 4 7.42 10.25 14.34
CA GLU A 4 8.75 9.73 13.99
C GLU A 4 8.63 8.27 13.52
N PRO A 5 9.31 7.87 12.43
CA PRO A 5 9.23 6.51 11.93
C PRO A 5 9.83 5.55 12.96
N ARG A 6 9.06 4.51 13.33
CA ARG A 6 9.55 3.45 14.22
C ARG A 6 10.31 2.39 13.45
N ARG A 7 10.00 2.22 12.16
CA ARG A 7 10.63 1.26 11.27
C ARG A 7 11.01 1.89 9.94
N VAL A 8 12.28 1.82 9.58
CA VAL A 8 12.80 2.26 8.29
C VAL A 8 13.31 1.05 7.53
N LEU A 9 12.92 0.91 6.26
CA LEU A 9 13.42 -0.15 5.40
C LEU A 9 14.37 0.42 4.34
N LEU A 10 15.64 0.00 4.39
CA LEU A 10 16.66 0.34 3.41
C LEU A 10 16.70 -0.71 2.30
N ILE A 11 16.58 -0.27 1.05
CA ILE A 11 16.68 -1.11 -0.13
C ILE A 11 17.96 -0.74 -0.88
N SER A 12 18.94 -1.64 -0.81
CA SER A 12 20.24 -1.49 -1.47
C SER A 12 20.55 -2.74 -2.31
N ALA A 13 21.79 -2.90 -2.76
CA ALA A 13 22.22 -4.08 -3.52
C ALA A 13 23.71 -4.39 -3.30
N THR A 14 24.03 -5.68 -3.21
CA THR A 14 25.43 -6.17 -3.21
C THR A 14 26.01 -6.13 -4.62
N ILE A 15 26.21 -4.92 -5.16
CA ILE A 15 26.92 -4.67 -6.40
C ILE A 15 27.79 -3.40 -6.23
N GLY A 16 29.10 -3.55 -6.39
CA GLY A 16 30.06 -2.43 -6.35
C GLY A 16 30.33 -1.75 -4.99
N GLU A 17 29.79 -2.24 -3.86
CA GLU A 17 29.85 -1.65 -2.49
C GLU A 17 29.37 -0.19 -2.31
N GLY A 18 29.33 0.64 -3.36
CA GLY A 18 28.96 2.05 -3.28
C GLY A 18 27.52 2.29 -2.82
N HIS A 19 26.56 1.53 -3.35
CA HIS A 19 25.15 1.61 -2.93
C HIS A 19 24.95 1.20 -1.46
N ASN A 20 25.77 0.27 -0.98
CA ASN A 20 25.76 -0.15 0.43
C ASN A 20 26.40 0.93 1.31
N ALA A 21 27.44 1.65 0.84
CA ALA A 21 28.04 2.76 1.57
C ALA A 21 27.03 3.90 1.80
N THR A 22 26.29 4.30 0.76
CA THR A 22 25.20 5.28 0.89
C THR A 22 24.11 4.79 1.84
N GLY A 23 23.73 3.51 1.77
CA GLY A 23 22.75 2.94 2.69
C GLY A 23 23.23 2.93 4.15
N ARG A 24 24.52 2.67 4.40
CA ARG A 24 25.13 2.74 5.73
C ARG A 24 25.10 4.16 6.29
N ALA A 25 25.37 5.17 5.47
CA ALA A 25 25.25 6.57 5.86
C ALA A 25 23.82 6.92 6.30
N VAL A 26 22.81 6.52 5.51
CA VAL A 26 21.40 6.73 5.87
C VAL A 26 21.05 6.00 7.17
N ALA A 27 21.50 4.76 7.35
CA ALA A 27 21.25 3.98 8.56
C ALA A 27 21.85 4.65 9.82
N GLU A 28 23.08 5.15 9.70
CA GLU A 28 23.79 5.81 10.78
C GLU A 28 23.10 7.13 11.19
N ALA A 29 22.75 7.96 10.20
CA ALA A 29 21.99 9.19 10.41
C ALA A 29 20.62 8.91 11.02
N ALA A 30 19.87 7.93 10.49
CA ALA A 30 18.58 7.51 11.04
C ALA A 30 18.68 7.09 12.51
N GLY A 31 19.75 6.38 12.90
CA GLY A 31 20.01 5.98 14.28
C GLY A 31 20.27 7.16 15.23
N ARG A 32 20.83 8.26 14.72
CA ARG A 32 21.01 9.50 15.50
C ARG A 32 19.72 10.32 15.60
N VAL A 33 19.01 10.50 14.48
CA VAL A 33 17.83 11.39 14.44
C VAL A 33 16.55 10.75 14.96
N TRP A 34 16.44 9.41 14.91
CA TRP A 34 15.29 8.66 15.42
C TRP A 34 15.74 7.59 16.42
N PRO A 35 16.04 7.98 17.67
CA PRO A 35 16.47 7.03 18.71
C PRO A 35 15.42 5.93 18.93
N GLY A 36 15.83 4.67 18.77
CA GLY A 36 14.94 3.51 18.89
C GLY A 36 14.21 3.09 17.62
N CYS A 37 14.49 3.75 16.49
CA CYS A 37 14.04 3.30 15.17
C CYS A 37 14.71 1.96 14.78
N GLU A 38 13.91 1.00 14.33
CA GLU A 38 14.40 -0.25 13.76
C GLU A 38 14.71 -0.05 12.26
N VAL A 39 15.98 -0.14 11.89
CA VAL A 39 16.42 -0.02 10.49
C VAL A 39 16.58 -1.42 9.89
N GLY A 40 15.63 -1.83 9.06
CA GLY A 40 15.68 -3.06 8.27
C GLY A 40 16.49 -2.88 6.99
N TRP A 41 17.15 -3.96 6.52
CA TRP A 41 17.99 -3.93 5.32
C TRP A 41 17.58 -5.02 4.32
N VAL A 42 17.41 -4.63 3.06
CA VAL A 42 17.05 -5.52 1.95
C VAL A 42 18.00 -5.34 0.78
N ASP A 43 18.62 -6.44 0.38
CA ASP A 43 19.31 -6.52 -0.91
C ASP A 43 18.29 -6.84 -2.02
N ALA A 44 18.06 -5.87 -2.90
CA ALA A 44 17.11 -5.99 -4.00
C ALA A 44 17.47 -7.11 -5.00
N LEU A 45 18.77 -7.31 -5.28
CA LEU A 45 19.22 -8.38 -6.17
C LEU A 45 18.96 -9.75 -5.53
N ARG A 46 19.27 -9.89 -4.24
CA ARG A 46 19.04 -11.14 -3.50
C ARG A 46 17.55 -11.45 -3.37
N ALA A 47 16.70 -10.42 -3.22
CA ALA A 47 15.25 -10.57 -3.20
C ALA A 47 14.72 -11.12 -4.54
N MET A 48 15.29 -10.71 -5.68
CA MET A 48 14.91 -11.20 -7.01
C MET A 48 15.34 -12.65 -7.27
N GLY A 49 16.33 -13.16 -6.54
CA GLY A 49 16.69 -14.58 -6.53
C GLY A 49 18.07 -14.82 -5.94
N ARG A 50 18.28 -16.00 -5.35
CA ARG A 50 19.55 -16.35 -4.68
C ARG A 50 20.78 -16.27 -5.59
N TRP A 51 20.63 -16.57 -6.87
CA TRP A 51 21.71 -16.56 -7.87
C TRP A 51 21.86 -15.23 -8.60
N VAL A 52 20.87 -14.34 -8.48
CA VAL A 52 20.80 -13.07 -9.23
C VAL A 52 21.97 -12.14 -8.91
N PRO A 53 22.41 -11.95 -7.64
CA PRO A 53 23.58 -11.13 -7.36
C PRO A 53 24.84 -11.61 -8.08
N ALA A 54 25.11 -12.92 -8.09
CA ALA A 54 26.29 -13.49 -8.74
C ALA A 54 26.24 -13.31 -10.26
N ALA A 55 25.07 -13.57 -10.88
CA ALA A 55 24.88 -13.38 -12.32
C ALA A 55 24.98 -11.90 -12.73
N PHE A 56 24.37 -10.98 -11.98
CA PHE A 56 24.45 -9.54 -12.24
C PHE A 56 25.87 -9.01 -12.06
N ASN A 57 26.57 -9.46 -11.01
CA ASN A 57 27.96 -9.08 -10.79
C ASN A 57 28.85 -9.59 -11.92
N TRP A 58 28.64 -10.83 -12.39
CA TRP A 58 29.35 -11.37 -13.55
C TRP A 58 29.08 -10.57 -14.83
N ILE A 59 27.81 -10.27 -15.14
CA ILE A 59 27.43 -9.43 -16.29
C ILE A 59 28.05 -8.04 -16.17
N TYR A 60 28.03 -7.43 -14.98
CA TYR A 60 28.63 -6.11 -14.74
C TYR A 60 30.14 -6.14 -14.99
N VAL A 61 30.86 -7.11 -14.40
CA VAL A 61 32.30 -7.31 -14.60
C VAL A 61 32.61 -7.52 -16.09
N THR A 62 31.90 -8.44 -16.76
CA THR A 62 32.12 -8.75 -18.18
C THR A 62 31.81 -7.56 -19.08
N ASN A 63 30.75 -6.79 -18.79
CA ASN A 63 30.41 -5.60 -19.57
C ASN A 63 31.44 -4.48 -19.42
N VAL A 64 31.98 -4.28 -18.20
CA VAL A 64 32.98 -3.24 -17.94
C VAL A 64 34.36 -3.63 -18.50
N GLU A 65 34.77 -4.89 -18.36
CA GLU A 65 36.11 -5.34 -18.76
C GLU A 65 36.21 -5.82 -20.22
N SER A 66 35.18 -6.48 -20.73
CA SER A 66 35.25 -7.23 -22.00
C SER A 66 34.39 -6.64 -23.13
N THR A 67 33.27 -5.97 -22.82
CA THR A 67 32.38 -5.39 -23.84
C THR A 67 31.87 -3.97 -23.49
N PRO A 68 32.77 -2.99 -23.29
CA PRO A 68 32.39 -1.63 -22.91
C PRO A 68 31.49 -0.93 -23.93
N TRP A 69 31.68 -1.18 -25.23
CA TRP A 69 30.84 -0.61 -26.30
C TRP A 69 29.36 -1.03 -26.20
N LEU A 70 29.08 -2.24 -25.70
CA LEU A 70 27.71 -2.75 -25.54
C LEU A 70 27.04 -2.10 -24.32
N TYR A 71 27.83 -1.82 -23.28
CA TYR A 71 27.39 -1.10 -22.10
C TYR A 71 27.08 0.37 -22.42
N ASP A 72 27.97 1.04 -23.16
CA ASP A 72 27.76 2.40 -23.66
C ASP A 72 26.53 2.47 -24.58
N PHE A 73 26.39 1.53 -25.53
CA PHE A 73 25.21 1.46 -26.39
C PHE A 73 23.90 1.30 -25.60
N PHE A 74 23.89 0.45 -24.57
CA PHE A 74 22.71 0.28 -23.73
C PHE A 74 22.40 1.55 -22.94
N TYR A 75 23.41 2.17 -22.34
CA TYR A 75 23.27 3.40 -21.56
C TYR A 75 22.79 4.58 -22.43
N ASP A 76 23.41 4.78 -23.59
CA ASP A 76 23.00 5.79 -24.58
C ASP A 76 21.59 5.56 -25.10
N SER A 77 21.21 4.29 -25.33
CA SER A 77 19.86 3.93 -25.76
C SER A 77 18.79 4.30 -24.72
N LEU A 78 19.12 4.28 -23.42
CA LEU A 78 18.21 4.72 -22.37
C LEU A 78 17.93 6.22 -22.43
N TRP A 79 18.94 7.03 -22.75
CA TRP A 79 18.80 8.47 -22.89
C TRP A 79 18.15 8.87 -24.22
N ARG A 80 18.52 8.18 -25.31
CA ARG A 80 18.10 8.51 -26.68
C ARG A 80 16.67 8.04 -27.00
N TYR A 81 16.25 6.90 -26.46
CA TYR A 81 14.96 6.27 -26.82
C TYR A 81 14.03 6.14 -25.61
N ARG A 82 13.16 7.14 -25.40
CA ARG A 82 12.18 7.15 -24.30
C ARG A 82 11.29 5.92 -24.24
N TRP A 83 10.92 5.33 -25.39
CA TRP A 83 10.09 4.12 -25.43
C TRP A 83 10.83 2.90 -24.86
N PHE A 84 12.13 2.78 -25.14
CA PHE A 84 12.99 1.70 -24.67
C PHE A 84 13.21 1.82 -23.16
N ALA A 85 13.57 3.01 -22.68
CA ALA A 85 13.69 3.28 -21.25
C ALA A 85 12.40 2.94 -20.48
N ASN A 86 11.23 3.36 -21.00
CA ASN A 86 9.93 3.05 -20.39
C ASN A 86 9.60 1.55 -20.38
N ALA A 87 9.88 0.83 -21.47
CA ALA A 87 9.66 -0.60 -21.55
C ALA A 87 10.54 -1.36 -20.55
N SER A 88 11.83 -1.05 -20.52
CA SER A 88 12.81 -1.66 -19.62
C SER A 88 12.47 -1.35 -18.15
N ARG A 89 12.12 -0.10 -17.82
CA ARG A 89 11.68 0.29 -16.46
C ARG A 89 10.41 -0.44 -16.01
N ARG A 90 9.44 -0.64 -16.91
CA ARG A 90 8.22 -1.41 -16.60
C ARG A 90 8.52 -2.88 -16.35
N PHE A 91 9.40 -3.48 -17.14
CA PHE A 91 9.82 -4.87 -16.97
C PHE A 91 10.56 -5.06 -15.64
N VAL A 92 11.63 -4.28 -15.42
CA VAL A 92 12.45 -4.33 -14.21
C VAL A 92 11.60 -4.02 -12.98
N GLY A 93 10.78 -2.98 -13.01
CA GLY A 93 9.88 -2.63 -11.90
C GLY A 93 8.89 -3.75 -11.59
N ALA A 94 8.34 -4.44 -12.60
CA ALA A 94 7.43 -5.56 -12.39
C ALA A 94 8.12 -6.83 -11.86
N TRP A 95 9.41 -7.00 -12.12
CA TRP A 95 10.19 -8.11 -11.61
C TRP A 95 10.66 -7.83 -10.18
N SER A 96 11.37 -6.71 -9.97
CA SER A 96 11.86 -6.22 -8.69
C SER A 96 10.72 -5.98 -7.70
N GLY A 97 9.64 -5.29 -8.11
CA GLY A 97 8.51 -4.99 -7.24
C GLY A 97 7.76 -6.23 -6.76
N ARG A 98 7.59 -7.26 -7.60
CA ARG A 98 7.00 -8.54 -7.18
C ARG A 98 7.86 -9.27 -6.15
N ALA A 99 9.19 -9.22 -6.32
CA ALA A 99 10.15 -9.83 -5.41
C ALA A 99 10.21 -9.10 -4.06
N LEU A 100 10.26 -7.76 -4.09
CA LEU A 100 10.36 -6.92 -2.90
C LEU A 100 9.08 -6.89 -2.06
N ARG A 101 7.89 -7.01 -2.69
CA ARG A 101 6.59 -6.90 -2.01
C ARG A 101 6.52 -7.71 -0.72
N ARG A 102 6.90 -8.99 -0.79
CA ARG A 102 6.81 -9.89 0.36
C ARG A 102 7.70 -9.41 1.50
N THR A 103 8.94 -9.02 1.21
CA THR A 103 9.88 -8.55 2.21
C THR A 103 9.43 -7.24 2.83
N ILE A 104 8.87 -6.34 2.04
CA ILE A 104 8.30 -5.07 2.54
C ILE A 104 7.10 -5.33 3.45
N ASP A 105 6.16 -6.18 3.03
CA ASP A 105 4.99 -6.55 3.83
C ASP A 105 5.39 -7.23 5.16
N GLU A 106 6.47 -8.04 5.16
CA GLU A 106 6.99 -8.71 6.36
C GLU A 106 7.67 -7.73 7.34
N HIS A 107 8.30 -6.65 6.85
CA HIS A 107 8.94 -5.64 7.70
C HIS A 107 7.95 -4.61 8.26
N ASP A 108 6.82 -4.37 7.57
CA ASP A 108 5.82 -3.35 7.92
C ASP A 108 6.46 -1.98 8.23
N PRO A 109 7.19 -1.37 7.26
CA PRO A 109 7.94 -0.15 7.50
C PRO A 109 7.06 1.10 7.54
N ASP A 110 7.47 2.11 8.30
CA ASP A 110 6.87 3.45 8.28
C ASP A 110 7.44 4.32 7.16
N LEU A 111 8.67 4.05 6.72
CA LEU A 111 9.41 4.76 5.67
C LEU A 111 10.29 3.77 4.90
N VAL A 112 10.37 3.92 3.58
CA VAL A 112 11.30 3.15 2.73
C VAL A 112 12.31 4.09 2.09
N VAL A 113 13.60 3.77 2.18
CA VAL A 113 14.67 4.51 1.50
C VAL A 113 15.41 3.57 0.56
N SER A 114 15.48 3.94 -0.71
CA SER A 114 16.20 3.19 -1.75
C SER A 114 17.54 3.84 -2.05
N THR A 115 18.60 3.05 -2.08
CA THR A 115 19.94 3.46 -2.53
C THR A 115 20.40 2.66 -3.75
N TYR A 116 19.45 2.06 -4.48
CA TYR A 116 19.74 1.26 -5.68
C TYR A 116 18.65 1.42 -6.77
N PRO A 117 19.02 1.66 -8.05
CA PRO A 117 18.06 2.02 -9.11
C PRO A 117 17.01 0.93 -9.38
N LEU A 118 17.38 -0.35 -9.44
CA LEU A 118 16.41 -1.42 -9.68
C LEU A 118 15.50 -1.65 -8.46
N GLY A 119 15.96 -1.31 -7.26
CA GLY A 119 15.14 -1.24 -6.06
C GLY A 119 14.09 -0.14 -6.20
N THR A 120 14.51 1.07 -6.58
CA THR A 120 13.63 2.23 -6.83
C THR A 120 12.58 1.91 -7.90
N ALA A 121 12.97 1.21 -8.97
CA ALA A 121 12.05 0.74 -10.01
C ALA A 121 10.93 -0.18 -9.46
N GLY A 122 11.29 -1.06 -8.53
CA GLY A 122 10.35 -1.96 -7.87
C GLY A 122 9.36 -1.20 -6.97
N LEU A 123 9.84 -0.19 -6.24
CA LEU A 123 9.03 0.66 -5.38
C LEU A 123 8.03 1.52 -6.18
N ASP A 124 8.48 2.15 -7.26
CA ASP A 124 7.60 2.85 -8.20
C ASP A 124 6.50 1.92 -8.74
N TRP A 125 6.86 0.70 -9.14
CA TRP A 125 5.88 -0.26 -9.63
C TRP A 125 4.86 -0.67 -8.55
N LEU A 126 5.31 -0.87 -7.31
CA LEU A 126 4.42 -1.18 -6.18
C LEU A 126 3.45 -0.03 -5.91
N ARG A 127 3.94 1.22 -5.91
CA ARG A 127 3.10 2.40 -5.73
C ARG A 127 2.06 2.57 -6.82
N ARG A 128 2.44 2.43 -8.10
CA ARG A 128 1.48 2.48 -9.24
C ARG A 128 0.37 1.44 -9.15
N ARG A 129 0.62 0.34 -8.46
CA ARG A 129 -0.36 -0.75 -8.25
C ARG A 129 -1.07 -0.66 -6.90
N GLY A 130 -0.83 0.39 -6.12
CA GLY A 130 -1.42 0.59 -4.80
C GLY A 130 -0.97 -0.45 -3.77
N GLY A 131 0.21 -1.05 -3.97
CA GLY A 131 0.82 -2.04 -3.08
C GLY A 131 1.84 -1.46 -2.10
N LEU A 132 2.03 -0.14 -2.07
CA LEU A 132 2.91 0.54 -1.13
C LEU A 132 2.38 1.95 -0.81
N ASP A 133 2.13 2.22 0.47
CA ASP A 133 1.43 3.42 0.94
C ASP A 133 2.33 4.37 1.72
N VAL A 134 3.41 3.81 2.27
CA VAL A 134 4.38 4.51 3.09
C VAL A 134 5.18 5.49 2.23
N PRO A 135 5.74 6.54 2.84
CA PRO A 135 6.65 7.41 2.13
C PRO A 135 7.85 6.63 1.59
N VAL A 136 8.31 7.03 0.41
CA VAL A 136 9.45 6.43 -0.29
C VAL A 136 10.39 7.53 -0.74
N ALA A 137 11.64 7.44 -0.29
CA ALA A 137 12.73 8.28 -0.77
C ALA A 137 13.75 7.45 -1.55
N ALA A 138 14.39 8.07 -2.53
CA ALA A 138 15.56 7.51 -3.21
C ALA A 138 16.78 8.41 -2.93
N VAL A 139 17.81 7.88 -2.27
CA VAL A 139 19.09 8.57 -2.11
C VAL A 139 20.01 8.07 -3.22
N VAL A 140 20.15 8.90 -4.25
CA VAL A 140 20.84 8.52 -5.50
C VAL A 140 22.34 8.56 -5.27
N SER A 141 22.99 7.41 -5.18
CA SER A 141 24.43 7.31 -4.92
C SER A 141 25.31 7.79 -6.08
N ASP A 142 24.74 7.94 -7.28
CA ASP A 142 25.45 8.34 -8.48
C ASP A 142 25.40 9.86 -8.65
N PHE A 143 26.52 10.48 -9.01
CA PHE A 143 26.54 11.93 -9.22
C PHE A 143 25.67 12.35 -10.42
N SER A 144 25.64 11.55 -11.48
CA SER A 144 24.76 11.70 -12.65
C SER A 144 23.54 10.76 -12.53
N PRO A 145 22.34 11.26 -12.19
CA PRO A 145 21.15 10.43 -12.03
C PRO A 145 20.59 9.97 -13.37
N HIS A 146 20.94 8.75 -13.77
CA HIS A 146 20.44 8.15 -15.01
C HIS A 146 18.92 7.81 -14.95
N PRO A 147 18.22 7.58 -16.07
CA PRO A 147 16.76 7.41 -16.11
C PRO A 147 16.20 6.24 -15.31
N PHE A 148 17.03 5.36 -14.78
CA PHE A 148 16.65 4.23 -13.93
C PHE A 148 16.75 4.55 -12.43
N TRP A 149 17.16 5.76 -12.06
CA TRP A 149 17.07 6.27 -10.69
C TRP A 149 15.81 7.07 -10.43
N VAL A 150 15.27 7.71 -11.47
CA VAL A 150 14.27 8.75 -11.33
C VAL A 150 12.90 8.22 -11.72
N TYR A 151 11.91 8.28 -10.81
CA TYR A 151 10.56 7.78 -11.05
C TYR A 151 9.50 8.73 -10.48
N PRO A 152 8.42 9.02 -11.22
CA PRO A 152 7.42 10.01 -10.82
C PRO A 152 6.64 9.62 -9.56
N GLU A 153 6.61 8.33 -9.21
CA GLU A 153 5.84 7.84 -8.06
C GLU A 153 6.69 7.72 -6.80
N ILE A 154 7.94 8.18 -6.79
CA ILE A 154 8.77 8.25 -5.58
C ILE A 154 8.60 9.66 -4.98
N ASP A 155 8.43 9.78 -3.65
CA ASP A 155 8.07 11.07 -3.03
C ASP A 155 9.22 12.07 -3.06
N LEU A 156 10.47 11.59 -3.02
CA LEU A 156 11.66 12.43 -3.05
C LEU A 156 12.86 11.66 -3.60
N HIS A 157 13.60 12.29 -4.51
CA HIS A 157 14.93 11.86 -4.92
C HIS A 157 15.98 12.84 -4.40
N TYR A 158 16.86 12.36 -3.54
CA TYR A 158 18.04 13.10 -3.12
C TYR A 158 19.16 12.87 -4.13
N VAL A 159 19.66 13.96 -4.70
CA VAL A 159 20.73 13.98 -5.73
C VAL A 159 21.90 14.84 -5.28
N MET A 160 23.10 14.58 -5.82
CA MET A 160 24.35 15.09 -5.25
C MET A 160 24.66 16.55 -5.55
N SER A 161 24.00 17.21 -6.50
CA SER A 161 24.26 18.61 -6.81
C SER A 161 23.11 19.26 -7.57
N GLU A 162 23.15 20.58 -7.70
CA GLU A 162 22.25 21.34 -8.58
C GLU A 162 22.39 20.93 -10.06
N ALA A 163 23.57 20.48 -10.49
CA ALA A 163 23.77 19.92 -11.82
C ALA A 163 23.02 18.59 -11.97
N SER A 164 23.16 17.69 -10.98
CA SER A 164 22.43 16.43 -10.89
C SER A 164 20.91 16.64 -10.89
N LEU A 165 20.43 17.66 -10.17
CA LEU A 165 19.00 17.98 -10.10
C LEU A 165 18.45 18.46 -11.45
N ARG A 166 19.23 19.24 -12.21
CA ARG A 166 18.87 19.65 -13.58
C ARG A 166 18.78 18.45 -14.53
N GLU A 167 19.72 17.51 -14.44
CA GLU A 167 19.67 16.28 -15.25
C GLU A 167 18.48 15.39 -14.89
N MET A 168 18.21 15.21 -13.60
CA MET A 168 17.06 14.48 -13.10
C MET A 168 15.75 15.04 -13.68
N ARG A 169 15.55 16.36 -13.62
CA ARG A 169 14.35 17.03 -14.17
C ARG A 169 14.25 16.93 -15.69
N ARG A 170 15.37 16.85 -16.41
CA ARG A 170 15.38 16.58 -17.86
C ARG A 170 14.93 15.16 -18.16
N ALA A 171 15.33 14.18 -17.36
CA ALA A 171 14.96 12.78 -17.54
C ALA A 171 13.49 12.52 -17.19
N GLU A 172 13.02 13.04 -16.04
CA GLU A 172 11.64 12.91 -15.56
C GLU A 172 11.15 14.23 -14.94
N PRO A 173 10.44 15.08 -15.72
CA PRO A 173 9.99 16.39 -15.25
C PRO A 173 9.02 16.34 -14.05
N ASP A 174 8.25 15.26 -13.93
CA ASP A 174 7.24 15.08 -12.89
C ASP A 174 7.84 14.51 -11.58
N ALA A 175 9.13 14.16 -11.57
CA ALA A 175 9.78 13.61 -10.38
C ALA A 175 10.17 14.72 -9.40
N VAL A 176 9.89 14.48 -8.12
CA VAL A 176 10.29 15.38 -7.03
C VAL A 176 11.71 15.06 -6.62
N GLY A 177 12.57 16.08 -6.55
CA GLY A 177 13.93 15.91 -6.06
C GLY A 177 14.50 17.16 -5.41
N ALA A 178 15.52 16.94 -4.60
CA ALA A 178 16.24 17.96 -3.85
C ALA A 178 17.73 17.61 -3.81
N VAL A 179 18.57 18.62 -3.63
CA VAL A 179 20.00 18.42 -3.46
C VAL A 179 20.28 17.89 -2.05
N CYS A 180 21.11 16.86 -1.98
CA CYS A 180 21.59 16.21 -0.77
C CYS A 180 23.08 16.44 -0.64
N VAL A 181 23.58 16.63 0.59
CA VAL A 181 25.03 16.57 0.81
C VAL A 181 25.52 15.14 0.60
N PRO A 182 26.81 14.91 0.30
CA PRO A 182 27.34 13.58 0.09
C PRO A 182 26.94 12.60 1.21
N PRO A 183 26.17 11.53 0.91
CA PRO A 183 25.64 10.62 1.92
C PRO A 183 26.71 9.61 2.33
N VAL A 184 27.62 10.06 3.19
CA VAL A 184 28.72 9.27 3.74
C VAL A 184 28.58 9.13 5.25
N VAL A 185 29.20 8.09 5.81
CA VAL A 185 29.20 7.87 7.26
C VAL A 185 29.99 8.97 7.97
N SER A 186 29.59 9.31 9.20
CA SER A 186 30.10 10.50 9.93
C SER A 186 31.61 10.48 10.20
N ALA A 187 32.23 9.30 10.10
CA ALA A 187 33.67 9.12 10.21
C ALA A 187 34.44 9.84 9.09
N PHE A 188 33.84 10.01 7.90
CA PHE A 188 34.41 10.81 6.82
C PHE A 188 34.15 12.29 7.08
N ARG A 189 35.13 12.94 7.70
CA ARG A 189 35.09 14.35 8.06
C ARG A 189 36.45 14.99 7.85
N PRO A 190 36.52 16.31 7.71
CA PRO A 190 37.80 17.01 7.59
C PRO A 190 38.70 16.69 8.79
N GLY A 191 39.96 16.37 8.51
CA GLY A 191 40.95 15.98 9.52
C GLY A 191 42.37 16.37 9.14
N ASP A 192 43.26 16.30 10.11
CA ASP A 192 44.70 16.57 9.96
C ASP A 192 45.39 15.43 9.19
N ARG A 193 46.10 15.77 8.11
CA ARG A 193 46.77 14.79 7.24
C ARG A 193 47.88 14.06 7.98
N GLY A 194 48.70 14.78 8.74
CA GLY A 194 49.85 14.23 9.47
C GLY A 194 49.41 13.20 10.51
N ALA A 195 48.39 13.51 11.29
CA ALA A 195 47.79 12.59 12.27
C ALA A 195 47.22 11.33 11.60
N ALA A 196 46.57 11.47 10.45
CA ALA A 196 46.06 10.33 9.69
C ALA A 196 47.19 9.46 9.12
N ARG A 197 48.27 10.06 8.60
CA ARG A 197 49.47 9.34 8.12
C ARG A 197 50.14 8.56 9.24
N ARG A 198 50.35 9.20 10.40
CA ARG A 198 50.90 8.56 11.60
C ARG A 198 50.07 7.37 12.06
N ARG A 199 48.74 7.51 12.07
CA ARG A 199 47.81 6.42 12.42
C ARG A 199 47.92 5.21 11.49
N LEU A 200 48.24 5.45 10.22
CA LEU A 200 48.36 4.42 9.20
C LEU A 200 49.79 3.89 9.04
N GLY A 201 50.77 4.43 9.79
CA GLY A 201 52.18 4.08 9.63
C GLY A 201 52.78 4.54 8.29
N LEU A 202 52.23 5.59 7.70
CA LEU A 202 52.70 6.20 6.45
C LEU A 202 53.70 7.33 6.75
N ASP A 203 54.46 7.76 5.73
CA ASP A 203 55.36 8.92 5.86
C ASP A 203 54.53 10.15 6.23
N GLU A 204 54.91 10.85 7.31
CA GLU A 204 54.18 12.02 7.80
C GLU A 204 54.36 13.23 6.86
N SER A 205 55.41 13.23 6.03
CA SER A 205 55.82 14.35 5.20
C SER A 205 55.61 14.08 3.69
N GLY A 206 55.53 15.16 2.90
CA GLY A 206 55.42 15.08 1.45
C GLY A 206 53.99 14.97 0.90
N PHE A 207 53.88 15.16 -0.40
CA PHE A 207 52.61 15.13 -1.13
C PHE A 207 52.16 13.68 -1.35
N THR A 208 50.98 13.34 -0.84
CA THR A 208 50.42 11.98 -0.85
C THR A 208 49.26 11.84 -1.82
N VAL A 209 49.41 10.96 -2.80
CA VAL A 209 48.36 10.60 -3.78
C VAL A 209 47.70 9.29 -3.35
N LEU A 210 46.39 9.31 -3.09
CA LEU A 210 45.60 8.10 -2.85
C LEU A 210 44.91 7.66 -4.14
N LEU A 211 45.19 6.44 -4.59
CA LEU A 211 44.57 5.81 -5.75
C LEU A 211 43.59 4.75 -5.30
N SER A 212 42.30 4.94 -5.61
CA SER A 212 41.25 3.98 -5.29
C SER A 212 40.23 3.89 -6.42
N CYS A 213 40.12 2.69 -7.01
CA CYS A 213 39.22 2.40 -8.14
C CYS A 213 38.10 1.43 -7.73
N GLY A 214 37.60 1.58 -6.50
CA GLY A 214 36.50 0.78 -5.94
C GLY A 214 36.91 -0.62 -5.47
N SER A 215 35.95 -1.37 -4.92
CA SER A 215 36.19 -2.65 -4.25
C SER A 215 36.75 -3.77 -5.15
N LEU A 216 36.58 -3.64 -6.47
CA LEU A 216 37.04 -4.60 -7.48
C LEU A 216 38.33 -4.16 -8.20
N GLY A 217 38.76 -2.90 -8.01
CA GLY A 217 39.99 -2.37 -8.62
C GLY A 217 39.94 -2.28 -10.15
N PHE A 218 38.80 -1.88 -10.73
CA PHE A 218 38.63 -1.77 -12.17
C PHE A 218 39.43 -0.61 -12.78
N GLY A 219 39.69 -0.68 -14.09
CA GLY A 219 40.28 0.40 -14.86
C GLY A 219 41.80 0.47 -14.79
N SER A 220 42.33 1.64 -15.07
CA SER A 220 43.74 1.84 -15.43
C SER A 220 44.64 2.11 -14.23
N VAL A 221 44.48 1.34 -13.15
CA VAL A 221 45.16 1.56 -11.86
C VAL A 221 46.68 1.62 -12.03
N GLU A 222 47.26 0.70 -12.80
CA GLU A 222 48.71 0.68 -13.08
C GLU A 222 49.19 1.95 -13.80
N ARG A 223 48.45 2.41 -14.82
CA ARG A 223 48.78 3.67 -15.52
C ARG A 223 48.67 4.87 -14.61
N ALA A 224 47.71 4.86 -13.69
CA ALA A 224 47.51 5.94 -12.72
C ALA A 224 48.65 5.99 -11.70
N VAL A 225 49.09 4.82 -11.19
CA VAL A 225 50.27 4.70 -10.33
C VAL A 225 51.52 5.19 -11.08
N ASP A 226 51.74 4.72 -12.30
CA ASP A 226 52.91 5.12 -13.11
C ASP A 226 52.92 6.62 -13.40
N ALA A 227 51.77 7.21 -13.69
CA ALA A 227 51.63 8.65 -13.91
C ALA A 227 51.93 9.46 -12.64
N ALA A 228 51.46 9.01 -11.47
CA ALA A 228 51.73 9.67 -10.21
C ALA A 228 53.21 9.60 -9.81
N LEU A 229 53.85 8.44 -9.99
CA LEU A 229 55.27 8.22 -9.65
C LEU A 229 56.25 9.04 -10.52
N ARG A 230 55.84 9.44 -11.73
CA ARG A 230 56.63 10.32 -12.63
C ARG A 230 56.73 11.77 -12.15
N VAL A 231 55.95 12.17 -11.16
CA VAL A 231 55.92 13.55 -10.68
C VAL A 231 56.95 13.74 -9.57
N GLU A 232 57.99 14.52 -9.86
CA GLU A 232 58.92 15.01 -8.84
C GLU A 232 58.16 15.85 -7.81
N GLY A 233 58.35 15.55 -6.52
CA GLY A 233 57.62 16.19 -5.41
C GLY A 233 56.40 15.41 -4.90
N VAL A 234 55.94 14.36 -5.60
CA VAL A 234 55.07 13.35 -5.00
C VAL A 234 55.92 12.49 -4.06
N GLY A 235 55.70 12.64 -2.75
CA GLY A 235 56.43 11.94 -1.71
C GLY A 235 55.94 10.51 -1.53
N GLN A 236 54.63 10.27 -1.71
CA GLN A 236 54.05 8.95 -1.54
C GLN A 236 52.84 8.72 -2.44
N VAL A 237 52.73 7.51 -2.98
CA VAL A 237 51.58 7.01 -3.74
C VAL A 237 51.01 5.80 -2.99
N VAL A 238 49.78 5.93 -2.50
CA VAL A 238 49.07 4.85 -1.80
C VAL A 238 48.00 4.30 -2.72
N VAL A 239 48.06 3.02 -3.07
CA VAL A 239 47.09 2.37 -3.94
C VAL A 239 46.27 1.32 -3.19
N VAL A 240 44.94 1.44 -3.27
CA VAL A 240 44.00 0.48 -2.67
C VAL A 240 43.50 -0.46 -3.75
N CYS A 241 43.92 -1.72 -3.67
CA CYS A 241 43.55 -2.76 -4.63
C CYS A 241 42.24 -3.47 -4.28
N GLY A 242 41.63 -3.17 -3.13
CA GLY A 242 40.36 -3.75 -2.70
C GLY A 242 40.47 -5.27 -2.56
N ARG A 243 39.58 -6.01 -3.24
CA ARG A 243 39.59 -7.48 -3.26
C ARG A 243 40.50 -8.07 -4.35
N ASN A 244 41.17 -7.25 -5.15
CA ASN A 244 42.06 -7.70 -6.22
C ASN A 244 43.48 -7.98 -5.69
N GLU A 245 43.65 -9.17 -5.12
CA GLU A 245 44.93 -9.58 -4.52
C GLU A 245 46.06 -9.72 -5.56
N ALA A 246 45.74 -10.11 -6.79
CA ALA A 246 46.72 -10.19 -7.88
C ALA A 246 47.28 -8.81 -8.24
N LEU A 247 46.45 -7.77 -8.24
CA LEU A 247 46.90 -6.38 -8.43
C LEU A 247 47.79 -5.92 -7.26
N ARG A 248 47.41 -6.23 -6.01
CA ARG A 248 48.19 -5.90 -4.82
C ARG A 248 49.60 -6.50 -4.89
N GLN A 249 49.69 -7.79 -5.19
CA GLN A 249 50.97 -8.51 -5.28
C GLN A 249 51.87 -7.95 -6.38
N ARG A 250 51.30 -7.53 -7.52
CA ARG A 250 52.06 -6.90 -8.60
C ARG A 250 52.69 -5.57 -8.18
N PHE A 251 51.98 -4.74 -7.42
CA PHE A 251 52.56 -3.49 -6.91
C PHE A 251 53.54 -3.72 -5.75
N ALA A 252 53.25 -4.66 -4.85
CA ALA A 252 54.16 -5.02 -3.76
C ALA A 252 55.50 -5.60 -4.27
N GLY A 253 55.52 -6.19 -5.47
CA GLY A 253 56.73 -6.67 -6.12
C GLY A 253 57.56 -5.59 -6.85
N ARG A 254 57.11 -4.33 -6.89
CA ARG A 254 57.88 -3.23 -7.50
C ARG A 254 58.87 -2.67 -6.48
N ALA A 255 60.12 -2.47 -6.89
CA ALA A 255 61.15 -1.82 -6.09
C ALA A 255 61.01 -0.29 -6.15
N GLU A 256 59.93 0.25 -5.59
CA GLU A 256 59.65 1.69 -5.51
C GLU A 256 59.28 2.07 -4.06
N ASP A 257 60.18 2.78 -3.38
CA ASP A 257 60.02 3.12 -1.96
C ASP A 257 58.83 4.05 -1.67
N ARG A 258 58.41 4.82 -2.69
CA ARG A 258 57.27 5.76 -2.59
C ARG A 258 55.91 5.09 -2.80
N LEU A 259 55.85 3.81 -3.15
CA LEU A 259 54.62 3.10 -3.49
C LEU A 259 54.17 2.20 -2.33
N VAL A 260 52.96 2.46 -1.80
CA VAL A 260 52.34 1.62 -0.77
C VAL A 260 51.11 0.93 -1.36
N ALA A 261 51.17 -0.39 -1.50
CA ALA A 261 50.08 -1.20 -2.04
C ALA A 261 49.26 -1.87 -0.93
N LEU A 262 48.00 -1.46 -0.80
CA LEU A 262 47.05 -1.98 0.20
C LEU A 262 46.01 -2.89 -0.46
N GLY A 263 45.55 -3.89 0.29
CA GLY A 263 44.46 -4.78 -0.13
C GLY A 263 43.09 -4.19 0.24
N TRP A 264 42.29 -4.96 0.97
CA TRP A 264 41.06 -4.47 1.59
C TRP A 264 41.39 -3.64 2.83
N VAL A 265 40.80 -2.45 2.94
CA VAL A 265 41.02 -1.52 4.05
C VAL A 265 39.69 -1.23 4.74
N GLU A 266 39.63 -1.43 6.06
CA GLU A 266 38.44 -1.11 6.86
C GLU A 266 38.41 0.39 7.24
N ASP A 267 39.57 0.96 7.59
CA ASP A 267 39.71 2.37 7.99
C ASP A 267 39.91 3.29 6.78
N MET A 268 38.96 3.24 5.84
CA MET A 268 38.91 4.16 4.70
C MET A 268 38.85 5.64 5.12
N PRO A 269 38.16 6.05 6.21
CA PRO A 269 38.16 7.45 6.64
C PRO A 269 39.55 8.00 6.94
N ALA A 270 40.39 7.25 7.68
CA ALA A 270 41.77 7.68 7.93
C ALA A 270 42.58 7.74 6.63
N LEU A 271 42.38 6.78 5.73
CA LEU A 271 43.11 6.71 4.46
C LEU A 271 42.78 7.88 3.53
N VAL A 272 41.50 8.24 3.42
CA VAL A 272 41.09 9.42 2.65
C VAL A 272 41.61 10.70 3.30
N ALA A 273 41.56 10.80 4.64
CA ALA A 273 42.05 11.98 5.36
C ALA A 273 43.57 12.19 5.24
N CYS A 274 44.35 11.13 5.03
CA CYS A 274 45.81 11.21 4.91
C CYS A 274 46.28 11.79 3.56
N ALA A 275 45.44 11.73 2.53
CA ALA A 275 45.77 12.13 1.18
C ALA A 275 45.72 13.66 0.98
N ASP A 276 46.58 14.16 0.09
CA ASP A 276 46.45 15.50 -0.48
C ASP A 276 45.49 15.49 -1.68
N VAL A 277 45.48 14.40 -2.44
CA VAL A 277 44.57 14.18 -3.58
C VAL A 277 44.10 12.73 -3.63
N VAL A 278 42.83 12.54 -3.96
CA VAL A 278 42.23 11.23 -4.22
C VAL A 278 41.97 11.07 -5.72
N VAL A 279 42.54 10.03 -6.30
CA VAL A 279 42.37 9.67 -7.71
C VAL A 279 41.47 8.44 -7.81
N THR A 280 40.40 8.55 -8.59
CA THR A 280 39.40 7.49 -8.78
C THR A 280 38.84 7.50 -10.21
N ASN A 281 37.99 6.54 -10.58
CA ASN A 281 37.59 6.29 -11.97
C ASN A 281 36.08 6.16 -12.22
N ALA A 282 35.21 6.38 -11.23
CA ALA A 282 33.77 6.17 -11.43
C ALA A 282 32.84 7.20 -10.76
N GLY A 283 33.39 8.21 -10.08
CA GLY A 283 32.60 9.21 -9.36
C GLY A 283 31.59 8.62 -8.36
N GLY A 284 31.91 7.46 -7.78
CA GLY A 284 31.06 6.75 -6.80
C GLY A 284 31.40 7.10 -5.35
N ALA A 285 31.17 6.16 -4.43
CA ALA A 285 31.32 6.38 -2.98
C ALA A 285 32.67 7.02 -2.58
N THR A 286 33.80 6.56 -3.12
CA THR A 286 35.12 7.10 -2.77
C THR A 286 35.29 8.57 -3.14
N ALA A 287 34.67 9.05 -4.23
CA ALA A 287 34.70 10.46 -4.59
C ALA A 287 33.91 11.30 -3.58
N LEU A 288 32.73 10.81 -3.17
CA LEU A 288 31.88 11.44 -2.16
C LEU A 288 32.56 11.47 -0.78
N GLU A 289 33.23 10.39 -0.40
CA GLU A 289 34.04 10.27 0.81
C GLU A 289 35.20 11.27 0.81
N ALA A 290 35.89 11.42 -0.32
CA ALA A 290 36.96 12.40 -0.50
C ALA A 290 36.45 13.84 -0.34
N LEU A 291 35.31 14.18 -0.96
CA LEU A 291 34.69 15.49 -0.82
C LEU A 291 34.30 15.80 0.64
N ALA A 292 33.72 14.83 1.35
CA ALA A 292 33.34 14.98 2.76
C ALA A 292 34.55 15.18 3.70
N CYS A 293 35.70 14.58 3.37
CA CYS A 293 36.98 14.83 4.04
C CYS A 293 37.65 16.14 3.60
N GLY A 294 37.08 16.87 2.65
CA GLY A 294 37.63 18.10 2.08
C GLY A 294 38.87 17.87 1.22
N ARG A 295 38.97 16.72 0.53
CA ARG A 295 40.10 16.39 -0.36
C ARG A 295 39.77 16.72 -1.81
N ALA A 296 40.77 17.11 -2.58
CA ALA A 296 40.63 17.25 -4.03
C ALA A 296 40.47 15.88 -4.70
N VAL A 297 39.60 15.80 -5.70
CA VAL A 297 39.29 14.57 -6.43
C VAL A 297 39.74 14.70 -7.89
N VAL A 298 40.45 13.69 -8.38
CA VAL A 298 40.79 13.53 -9.79
C VAL A 298 40.10 12.29 -10.35
N MET A 299 39.35 12.48 -11.43
CA MET A 299 38.72 11.40 -12.20
C MET A 299 39.68 10.98 -13.31
N PHE A 300 40.38 9.87 -13.11
CA PHE A 300 41.33 9.35 -14.09
C PHE A 300 40.70 8.23 -14.92
N GLU A 301 40.76 8.37 -16.25
CA GLU A 301 40.25 7.40 -17.24
C GLU A 301 38.94 6.72 -16.78
N PRO A 302 37.84 7.49 -16.66
CA PRO A 302 36.64 6.97 -16.02
C PRO A 302 36.03 5.80 -16.79
N ILE A 303 35.44 4.86 -16.06
CA ILE A 303 34.79 3.68 -16.63
C ILE A 303 33.60 4.07 -17.52
N ALA A 304 33.33 3.23 -18.52
CA ALA A 304 32.24 3.41 -19.49
C ALA A 304 30.85 3.59 -18.84
N GLY A 305 29.90 4.17 -19.58
CA GLY A 305 28.54 4.46 -19.14
C GLY A 305 28.46 5.41 -17.94
N HIS A 306 27.92 4.94 -16.81
CA HIS A 306 27.65 5.81 -15.65
C HIS A 306 28.90 6.42 -15.03
N GLY A 307 30.07 5.78 -15.11
CA GLY A 307 31.31 6.29 -14.52
C GLY A 307 31.80 7.56 -15.21
N ARG A 308 31.77 7.56 -16.55
CA ARG A 308 32.06 8.72 -17.40
C ARG A 308 31.07 9.85 -17.13
N ALA A 309 29.77 9.54 -17.12
CA ALA A 309 28.73 10.54 -16.86
C ALA A 309 28.89 11.19 -15.46
N ASN A 310 29.19 10.39 -14.42
CA ASN A 310 29.50 10.91 -13.09
C ASN A 310 30.71 11.84 -13.11
N ALA A 311 31.79 11.41 -13.76
CA ALA A 311 33.05 12.17 -13.81
C ALA A 311 32.89 13.51 -14.55
N GLU A 312 32.21 13.51 -15.70
CA GLU A 312 31.92 14.72 -16.49
C GLU A 312 31.07 15.70 -15.68
N LEU A 313 29.97 15.22 -15.07
CA LEU A 313 29.09 16.09 -14.28
C LEU A 313 29.76 16.63 -13.01
N MET A 314 30.63 15.84 -12.35
CA MET A 314 31.42 16.30 -11.20
C MET A 314 32.44 17.37 -11.60
N ALA A 315 33.07 17.22 -12.77
CA ALA A 315 33.99 18.21 -13.31
C ALA A 315 33.26 19.51 -13.69
N ASP A 316 32.10 19.42 -14.36
CA ASP A 316 31.25 20.56 -14.68
C ASP A 316 30.75 21.31 -13.42
N ALA A 317 30.56 20.58 -12.32
CA ALA A 317 30.22 21.15 -11.02
C ALA A 317 31.43 21.75 -10.26
N GLY A 318 32.64 21.61 -10.80
CA GLY A 318 33.89 22.08 -10.18
C GLY A 318 34.38 21.24 -9.00
N LEU A 319 33.79 20.06 -8.77
CA LEU A 319 34.08 19.19 -7.62
C LEU A 319 35.15 18.14 -7.90
N ALA A 320 35.51 17.93 -9.17
CA ALA A 320 36.61 17.06 -9.55
C ALA A 320 37.37 17.63 -10.75
N GLU A 321 38.61 17.16 -10.95
CA GLU A 321 39.36 17.36 -12.20
C GLU A 321 39.25 16.10 -13.06
N LEU A 322 38.87 16.23 -14.34
CA LEU A 322 38.79 15.10 -15.27
C LEU A 322 40.11 14.94 -16.03
N CYS A 323 40.78 13.81 -15.86
CA CYS A 323 42.02 13.45 -16.54
C CYS A 323 41.81 12.20 -17.43
N PRO A 324 41.47 12.38 -18.71
CA PRO A 324 41.22 11.26 -19.62
C PRO A 324 42.49 10.55 -20.09
N ARG A 325 43.69 11.15 -19.94
CA ARG A 325 44.98 10.55 -20.32
C ARG A 325 45.99 10.65 -19.17
N ALA A 326 46.97 9.74 -19.15
CA ALA A 326 48.03 9.70 -18.13
C ALA A 326 48.86 10.99 -18.05
N ASP A 327 49.07 11.65 -19.20
CA ASP A 327 49.79 12.93 -19.26
C ASP A 327 48.99 14.05 -18.58
N ASP A 328 47.66 14.02 -18.69
CA ASP A 328 46.77 15.00 -18.04
C ASP A 328 46.83 14.83 -16.52
N LEU A 329 46.85 13.58 -16.03
CA LEU A 329 47.02 13.28 -14.60
C LEU A 329 48.40 13.75 -14.10
N THR A 330 49.47 13.41 -14.82
CA THR A 330 50.85 13.81 -14.49
C THR A 330 50.98 15.34 -14.42
N ALA A 331 50.42 16.04 -15.41
CA ALA A 331 50.44 17.50 -15.47
C ALA A 331 49.64 18.14 -14.32
N THR A 332 48.47 17.58 -14.00
CA THR A 332 47.62 18.05 -12.90
C THR A 332 48.30 17.88 -11.54
N LEU A 333 48.84 16.69 -11.27
CA LEU A 333 49.57 16.42 -10.03
C LEU A 333 50.80 17.32 -9.90
N ARG A 334 51.59 17.49 -10.96
CA ARG A 334 52.74 18.41 -10.97
C ARG A 334 52.32 19.84 -10.66
N ARG A 335 51.20 20.29 -11.24
CA ARG A 335 50.65 21.63 -11.00
C ARG A 335 50.24 21.81 -9.54
N TRP A 336 49.56 20.84 -8.94
CA TRP A 336 49.11 20.93 -7.53
C TRP A 336 50.25 20.79 -6.52
N VAL A 337 51.30 20.04 -6.84
CA VAL A 337 52.54 20.00 -6.06
C VAL A 337 53.24 21.37 -6.10
N ALA A 338 53.30 22.01 -7.28
CA ALA A 338 53.96 23.29 -7.45
C ALA A 338 53.14 24.51 -6.96
N ALA A 339 51.81 24.41 -6.96
CA ALA A 339 50.89 25.48 -6.61
C ALA A 339 49.89 25.03 -5.51
N PRO A 340 50.30 25.04 -4.23
CA PRO A 340 49.45 24.65 -3.10
C PRO A 340 48.15 25.45 -2.98
N GLU A 341 48.13 26.69 -3.46
CA GLU A 341 46.94 27.55 -3.46
C GLU A 341 45.82 27.01 -4.35
N GLU A 342 46.14 26.41 -5.51
CA GLU A 342 45.14 25.80 -6.39
C GLU A 342 44.49 24.59 -5.72
N LEU A 343 45.30 23.76 -5.06
CA LEU A 343 44.82 22.62 -4.29
C LEU A 343 43.91 23.08 -3.15
N ALA A 344 44.35 24.07 -2.35
CA ALA A 344 43.57 24.62 -1.26
C ALA A 344 42.21 25.19 -1.72
N GLN A 345 42.17 25.82 -2.91
CA GLN A 345 40.93 26.29 -3.50
C GLN A 345 39.96 25.15 -3.83
N ARG A 346 40.46 24.02 -4.35
CA ARG A 346 39.64 22.83 -4.63
C ARG A 346 39.11 22.20 -3.34
N GLU A 347 39.95 22.08 -2.33
CA GLU A 347 39.56 21.60 -1.00
C GLU A 347 38.48 22.50 -0.37
N HIS A 348 38.63 23.81 -0.52
CA HIS A 348 37.61 24.76 -0.08
C HIS A 348 36.27 24.58 -0.83
N GLN A 349 36.28 24.35 -2.15
CA GLN A 349 35.05 24.06 -2.89
C GLN A 349 34.39 22.75 -2.44
N ALA A 350 35.17 21.70 -2.19
CA ALA A 350 34.68 20.42 -1.67
C ALA A 350 33.99 20.59 -0.31
N LEU A 351 34.64 21.31 0.62
CA LEU A 351 34.08 21.61 1.93
C LEU A 351 32.80 22.46 1.83
N LYS A 352 32.83 23.52 1.02
CA LYS A 352 31.68 24.38 0.78
C LYS A 352 30.47 23.57 0.29
N HIS A 353 30.69 22.63 -0.63
CA HIS A 353 29.64 21.75 -1.14
C HIS A 353 29.06 20.83 -0.06
N CYS A 354 29.89 20.31 0.84
CA CYS A 354 29.44 19.41 1.91
C CYS A 354 28.78 20.16 3.10
N GLN A 355 29.04 21.45 3.26
CA GLN A 355 28.57 22.27 4.39
C GLN A 355 27.28 23.07 4.10
N VAL A 356 26.67 22.90 2.92
CA VAL A 356 25.43 23.63 2.56
C VAL A 356 24.20 23.19 3.36
N ALA A 357 24.24 22.00 3.95
CA ALA A 357 23.18 21.44 4.79
C ALA A 357 23.76 20.36 5.73
N ASP A 358 22.98 19.93 6.70
CA ASP A 358 23.31 18.76 7.54
C ASP A 358 22.59 17.51 6.97
N PHE A 359 23.32 16.40 6.82
CA PHE A 359 22.76 15.15 6.34
C PHE A 359 21.76 14.55 7.33
N ASP A 360 21.98 14.72 8.63
CA ASP A 360 21.07 14.26 9.67
C ASP A 360 19.73 15.01 9.55
N ASP A 361 19.75 16.33 9.34
CA ASP A 361 18.54 17.13 9.10
C ASP A 361 17.80 16.66 7.82
N GLN A 362 18.54 16.32 6.76
CA GLN A 362 17.97 15.79 5.52
C GLN A 362 17.32 14.42 5.74
N VAL A 363 17.92 13.54 6.53
CA VAL A 363 17.31 12.26 6.91
C VAL A 363 16.10 12.48 7.80
N ALA A 364 16.17 13.37 8.79
CA ALA A 364 15.04 13.73 9.66
C ALA A 364 13.84 14.26 8.86
N ALA A 365 14.09 15.07 7.84
CA ALA A 365 13.06 15.61 6.95
C ALA A 365 12.28 14.52 6.19
N LEU A 366 12.86 13.33 5.98
CA LEU A 366 12.15 12.20 5.34
C LEU A 366 10.93 11.75 6.15
N ALA A 367 10.90 11.94 7.47
CA ALA A 367 9.75 11.65 8.32
C ALA A 367 8.52 12.54 7.99
N HIS A 368 8.74 13.66 7.31
CA HIS A 368 7.69 14.61 6.93
C HIS A 368 7.18 14.39 5.50
N LEU A 369 7.71 13.42 4.78
CA LEU A 369 7.22 13.09 3.45
C LEU A 369 5.74 12.67 3.52
N PRO A 370 4.90 13.18 2.60
CA PRO A 370 3.50 12.82 2.60
C PRO A 370 3.34 11.34 2.24
N ARG A 371 2.36 10.67 2.85
CA ARG A 371 1.94 9.34 2.39
C ARG A 371 1.44 9.40 0.95
N HIS A 372 1.68 8.34 0.18
CA HIS A 372 1.31 8.28 -1.24
C HIS A 372 -0.18 8.57 -1.44
N ARG A 373 -0.48 9.59 -2.26
CA ARG A 373 -1.85 9.98 -2.64
C ARG A 373 -2.22 9.57 -4.09
N GLY A 374 -1.38 8.77 -4.74
CA GLY A 374 -1.54 8.42 -6.16
C GLY A 374 -2.74 7.52 -6.46
N ARG A 375 -2.99 7.31 -7.76
CA ARG A 375 -4.12 6.51 -8.27
C ARG A 375 -3.91 5.04 -7.93
N ARG A 376 -4.98 4.37 -7.48
CA ARG A 376 -4.93 2.95 -7.13
C ARG A 376 -5.97 2.16 -7.89
N PRO A 377 -5.59 1.19 -8.73
CA PRO A 377 -6.56 0.25 -9.29
C PRO A 377 -7.38 -0.40 -8.18
N LEU A 378 -8.70 -0.52 -8.37
CA LEU A 378 -9.54 -1.27 -7.44
C LEU A 378 -9.11 -2.74 -7.44
N ARG A 379 -9.19 -3.40 -6.29
CA ARG A 379 -9.05 -4.86 -6.24
C ARG A 379 -10.17 -5.49 -7.09
N PRO A 380 -9.96 -6.69 -7.66
CA PRO A 380 -11.01 -7.38 -8.44
C PRO A 380 -12.36 -7.48 -7.70
N GLN A 381 -12.33 -7.74 -6.38
CA GLN A 381 -13.55 -7.83 -5.57
C GLN A 381 -14.27 -6.49 -5.44
N ASP A 382 -13.54 -5.37 -5.35
CA ASP A 382 -14.13 -4.03 -5.24
C ASP A 382 -14.60 -3.53 -6.61
N ALA A 383 -13.81 -3.83 -7.65
CA ALA A 383 -14.14 -3.52 -9.04
C ALA A 383 -15.43 -4.23 -9.47
N PHE A 384 -15.72 -5.42 -8.94
CA PHE A 384 -16.99 -6.11 -9.13
C PHE A 384 -18.17 -5.19 -8.80
N PHE A 385 -18.21 -4.64 -7.59
CA PHE A 385 -19.31 -3.76 -7.19
C PHE A 385 -19.30 -2.45 -7.98
N ALA A 386 -18.13 -1.87 -8.25
CA ALA A 386 -18.03 -0.70 -9.12
C ALA A 386 -18.56 -0.95 -10.55
N HIS A 387 -18.47 -2.17 -11.08
CA HIS A 387 -19.03 -2.52 -12.40
C HIS A 387 -20.50 -2.92 -12.35
N ALA A 388 -20.95 -3.49 -11.23
CA ALA A 388 -22.35 -3.78 -10.93
C ALA A 388 -23.19 -2.50 -10.74
N THR A 389 -22.57 -1.38 -10.35
CA THR A 389 -23.24 -0.08 -10.20
C THR A 389 -23.87 0.41 -11.51
N THR A 390 -25.20 0.60 -11.47
CA THR A 390 -26.01 1.26 -12.50
C THR A 390 -26.75 2.47 -11.92
N PRO A 391 -27.34 3.36 -12.73
CA PRO A 391 -28.11 4.50 -12.23
C PRO A 391 -29.30 4.09 -11.34
N VAL A 392 -29.92 2.94 -11.63
CA VAL A 392 -31.04 2.41 -10.86
C VAL A 392 -30.58 1.54 -9.69
N VAL A 393 -29.45 0.84 -9.79
CA VAL A 393 -28.89 0.01 -8.72
C VAL A 393 -27.49 0.55 -8.33
N PRO A 394 -27.42 1.54 -7.41
CA PRO A 394 -26.18 2.26 -7.13
C PRO A 394 -25.14 1.47 -6.32
N GLN A 395 -25.41 0.21 -5.96
CA GLN A 395 -24.56 -0.63 -5.10
C GLN A 395 -24.13 0.09 -3.81
N GLN A 396 -25.12 0.61 -3.07
CA GLN A 396 -24.89 1.27 -1.78
C GLN A 396 -25.27 0.36 -0.62
N THR A 397 -24.43 0.35 0.41
CA THR A 397 -24.63 -0.35 1.68
C THR A 397 -24.65 0.67 2.80
N GLY A 398 -25.22 0.34 3.94
CA GLY A 398 -25.36 1.31 5.01
C GLY A 398 -25.79 0.72 6.33
N ALA A 399 -26.07 1.61 7.26
CA ALA A 399 -26.65 1.28 8.55
C ALA A 399 -27.49 2.44 9.07
N VAL A 400 -28.51 2.12 9.86
CA VAL A 400 -29.22 3.06 10.72
C VAL A 400 -28.77 2.78 12.15
N LEU A 401 -28.13 3.76 12.79
CA LEU A 401 -27.72 3.68 14.19
C LEU A 401 -28.81 4.33 15.04
N LEU A 402 -29.36 3.58 15.98
CA LEU A 402 -30.38 4.06 16.91
C LEU A 402 -29.69 4.48 18.22
N LEU A 403 -29.88 5.74 18.61
CA LEU A 403 -29.20 6.35 19.76
C LEU A 403 -30.17 6.56 20.94
N GLU A 404 -29.66 6.35 22.15
CA GLU A 404 -30.38 6.55 23.41
C GLU A 404 -29.58 7.44 24.39
N GLY A 405 -30.29 8.26 25.17
CA GLY A 405 -29.73 8.94 26.34
C GLY A 405 -28.93 10.21 26.05
N ASP A 406 -29.36 11.01 25.07
CA ASP A 406 -28.74 12.29 24.73
C ASP A 406 -29.82 13.28 24.26
N ASP A 407 -29.75 14.51 24.75
CA ASP A 407 -30.76 15.56 24.60
C ASP A 407 -30.36 16.68 23.62
N ARG A 408 -29.13 16.63 23.06
CA ARG A 408 -28.58 17.59 22.10
C ARG A 408 -29.56 17.93 20.99
N SER A 409 -29.54 19.18 20.53
CA SER A 409 -30.26 19.59 19.31
C SER A 409 -29.68 18.90 18.07
N ALA A 410 -30.41 18.91 16.95
CA ALA A 410 -29.86 18.38 15.70
C ALA A 410 -28.62 19.16 15.24
N HIS A 411 -28.52 20.45 15.59
CA HIS A 411 -27.37 21.29 15.28
C HIS A 411 -26.14 20.84 16.08
N ASP A 412 -26.26 20.63 17.39
CA ASP A 412 -25.14 20.20 18.25
C ASP A 412 -24.66 18.78 17.88
N TRP A 413 -25.58 17.92 17.43
CA TRP A 413 -25.24 16.63 16.83
C TRP A 413 -24.43 16.80 15.55
N CYS A 414 -24.81 17.77 14.72
CA CYS A 414 -24.08 18.10 13.49
C CYS A 414 -22.66 18.55 13.78
N GLU A 415 -22.49 19.50 14.70
CA GLU A 415 -21.16 20.00 15.07
C GLU A 415 -20.28 18.87 15.63
N LEU A 416 -20.83 18.04 16.53
CA LEU A 416 -20.10 16.90 17.09
C LEU A 416 -19.60 15.95 16.01
N LEU A 417 -20.45 15.60 15.05
CA LEU A 417 -20.08 14.66 13.99
C LEU A 417 -19.18 15.30 12.94
N ALA A 418 -19.38 16.58 12.61
CA ALA A 418 -18.50 17.32 11.70
C ALA A 418 -17.07 17.36 12.25
N ASP A 419 -16.92 17.73 13.51
CA ASP A 419 -15.65 17.76 14.23
C ASP A 419 -14.99 16.37 14.33
N ARG A 420 -15.77 15.30 14.47
CA ARG A 420 -15.24 13.92 14.36
C ARG A 420 -14.75 13.59 12.95
N ILE A 421 -15.48 14.01 11.92
CA ILE A 421 -15.10 13.80 10.52
C ILE A 421 -13.76 14.50 10.25
N GLU A 422 -13.61 15.76 10.60
CA GLU A 422 -12.36 16.52 10.38
C GLU A 422 -11.16 15.86 11.05
N ARG A 423 -11.31 15.45 12.31
CA ARG A 423 -10.18 14.92 13.10
C ARG A 423 -9.85 13.46 12.80
N ARG A 424 -10.83 12.65 12.36
CA ARG A 424 -10.68 11.19 12.27
C ARG A 424 -10.72 10.65 10.84
N ALA A 425 -11.47 11.25 9.92
CA ALA A 425 -11.64 10.72 8.57
C ALA A 425 -10.30 10.65 7.81
N GLY A 426 -9.41 11.64 7.99
CA GLY A 426 -8.07 11.66 7.40
C GLY A 426 -7.19 10.44 7.75
N ARG A 427 -7.49 9.74 8.85
CA ARG A 427 -6.79 8.52 9.31
C ARG A 427 -7.44 7.22 8.82
N LEU A 428 -8.56 7.32 8.10
CA LEU A 428 -9.33 6.22 7.57
C LEU A 428 -9.28 6.27 6.04
N PRO A 429 -8.31 5.60 5.39
CA PRO A 429 -8.08 5.73 3.95
C PRO A 429 -9.32 5.44 3.08
N MET A 430 -10.26 4.63 3.59
CA MET A 430 -11.54 4.34 2.93
C MET A 430 -12.42 5.59 2.79
N LEU A 431 -12.37 6.53 3.74
CA LEU A 431 -13.23 7.72 3.76
C LEU A 431 -12.65 8.89 2.98
N THR A 432 -11.38 8.84 2.60
CA THR A 432 -10.69 9.93 1.91
C THR A 432 -10.47 9.67 0.42
N ARG A 433 -11.03 8.58 -0.11
CA ARG A 433 -10.80 8.15 -1.49
C ARG A 433 -12.06 8.28 -2.31
N ARG A 434 -11.94 8.92 -3.46
CA ARG A 434 -12.98 9.04 -4.47
C ARG A 434 -12.90 7.92 -5.49
N LEU A 435 -14.06 7.39 -5.87
CA LEU A 435 -14.17 6.34 -6.88
C LEU A 435 -14.15 6.96 -8.29
N VAL A 436 -13.11 6.69 -9.06
CA VAL A 436 -12.99 7.15 -10.45
C VAL A 436 -13.29 5.99 -11.41
N ARG A 437 -14.35 6.16 -12.20
CA ARG A 437 -14.75 5.23 -13.27
C ARG A 437 -14.57 5.93 -14.62
N ARG A 438 -13.80 5.34 -15.52
CA ARG A 438 -13.63 5.83 -16.91
C ARG A 438 -14.03 4.73 -17.88
N ARG A 439 -14.60 5.11 -19.03
CA ARG A 439 -14.98 4.15 -20.08
C ARG A 439 -13.76 3.32 -20.50
N ALA A 440 -13.95 2.00 -20.59
CA ALA A 440 -12.94 1.01 -20.97
C ALA A 440 -11.67 0.92 -20.09
N ARG A 441 -11.59 1.65 -18.98
CA ARG A 441 -10.48 1.54 -18.02
C ARG A 441 -10.91 0.83 -16.75
N TRP A 442 -9.94 0.20 -16.10
CA TRP A 442 -10.15 -0.38 -14.78
C TRP A 442 -10.52 0.72 -13.78
N PRO A 443 -11.54 0.55 -12.92
CA PRO A 443 -11.89 1.51 -11.88
C PRO A 443 -10.72 1.77 -10.94
N GLN A 444 -10.58 3.02 -10.48
CA GLN A 444 -9.48 3.40 -9.59
C GLN A 444 -9.97 4.24 -8.41
N TRP A 445 -9.31 4.07 -7.27
CA TRP A 445 -9.36 5.01 -6.16
C TRP A 445 -8.40 6.14 -6.43
N VAL A 446 -8.84 7.36 -6.15
CA VAL A 446 -7.97 8.54 -6.12
C VAL A 446 -8.11 9.15 -4.74
N GLN A 447 -6.99 9.43 -4.09
CA GLN A 447 -7.01 10.12 -2.80
C GLN A 447 -7.49 11.56 -3.03
N ASP A 448 -8.48 11.98 -2.26
CA ASP A 448 -8.93 13.37 -2.23
C ASP A 448 -8.13 14.16 -1.18
N ALA A 449 -7.78 15.41 -1.48
CA ALA A 449 -6.80 16.16 -0.71
C ALA A 449 -7.36 16.82 0.56
N ALA A 450 -8.65 17.15 0.56
CA ALA A 450 -9.37 17.73 1.69
C ALA A 450 -10.79 17.15 1.74
N LEU A 451 -11.25 16.81 2.94
CA LEU A 451 -12.60 16.32 3.17
C LEU A 451 -13.37 17.40 3.91
N ASP A 452 -14.37 17.97 3.25
CA ASP A 452 -15.28 18.93 3.86
C ASP A 452 -16.42 18.17 4.57
N PRO A 453 -16.61 18.29 5.88
CA PRO A 453 -17.71 17.63 6.56
C PRO A 453 -19.09 17.99 6.00
N ALA A 454 -19.29 19.23 5.54
CA ALA A 454 -20.56 19.69 4.99
C ALA A 454 -20.95 18.93 3.72
N ASP A 455 -19.97 18.34 3.03
CA ASP A 455 -20.16 17.54 1.85
C ASP A 455 -20.64 16.10 2.14
N HIS A 456 -20.52 15.66 3.38
CA HIS A 456 -20.77 14.27 3.80
C HIS A 456 -21.77 14.14 4.96
N LEU A 457 -22.09 15.21 5.69
CA LEU A 457 -22.96 15.20 6.86
C LEU A 457 -24.15 16.15 6.66
N ARG A 458 -25.34 15.64 6.94
CA ARG A 458 -26.58 16.43 7.03
C ARG A 458 -27.26 16.18 8.36
N CYS A 459 -28.03 17.16 8.82
CA CYS A 459 -28.79 17.05 10.06
C CYS A 459 -30.19 17.60 9.84
N ARG A 460 -31.20 16.88 10.31
CA ARG A 460 -32.60 17.20 10.09
C ARG A 460 -33.39 16.95 11.38
N GLU A 461 -34.18 17.95 11.79
CA GLU A 461 -35.23 17.74 12.79
C GLU A 461 -36.51 17.25 12.11
N VAL A 462 -37.14 16.24 12.70
CA VAL A 462 -38.36 15.61 12.21
C VAL A 462 -39.40 15.59 13.33
N ARG A 463 -40.68 15.70 12.97
CA ARG A 463 -41.76 15.88 13.96
C ARG A 463 -42.05 14.61 14.76
N ASP A 464 -42.07 13.48 14.06
CA ASP A 464 -42.48 12.18 14.59
C ASP A 464 -41.80 11.02 13.83
N GLU A 465 -42.05 9.80 14.28
CA GLU A 465 -41.54 8.55 13.66
C GLU A 465 -41.95 8.42 12.18
N ARG A 466 -43.12 8.93 11.78
CA ARG A 466 -43.60 8.87 10.39
C ARG A 466 -42.75 9.77 9.49
N ALA A 467 -42.45 10.99 9.94
CA ALA A 467 -41.53 11.89 9.26
C ALA A 467 -40.09 11.33 9.26
N ALA A 468 -39.66 10.69 10.35
CA ALA A 468 -38.36 10.01 10.43
C ALA A 468 -38.25 8.83 9.44
N ALA A 469 -39.33 8.06 9.25
CA ALA A 469 -39.40 6.97 8.28
C ALA A 469 -39.31 7.50 6.84
N ALA A 470 -40.07 8.55 6.51
CA ALA A 470 -40.01 9.19 5.20
C ALA A 470 -38.62 9.76 4.88
N ALA A 471 -37.95 10.38 5.86
CA ALA A 471 -36.58 10.88 5.70
C ALA A 471 -35.56 9.75 5.50
N ARG A 472 -35.71 8.63 6.24
CA ARG A 472 -34.88 7.42 6.03
C ARG A 472 -35.04 6.86 4.62
N GLU A 473 -36.27 6.75 4.14
CA GLU A 473 -36.56 6.27 2.79
C GLU A 473 -35.98 7.22 1.72
N GLU A 474 -36.12 8.53 1.90
CA GLU A 474 -35.53 9.55 1.02
C GLU A 474 -33.99 9.40 0.92
N PHE A 475 -33.33 9.22 2.08
CA PHE A 475 -31.89 9.07 2.17
C PHE A 475 -31.37 7.83 1.42
N PHE A 476 -32.02 6.68 1.59
CA PHE A 476 -31.63 5.42 0.93
C PHE A 476 -32.17 5.26 -0.50
N ARG A 477 -33.16 6.07 -0.91
CA ARG A 477 -33.59 6.17 -2.31
C ARG A 477 -32.59 6.94 -3.16
N THR A 478 -31.95 7.95 -2.58
CA THR A 478 -30.97 8.79 -3.28
C THR A 478 -29.63 8.06 -3.39
N ALA A 479 -29.15 7.85 -4.61
CA ALA A 479 -27.87 7.20 -4.86
C ALA A 479 -26.72 7.95 -4.19
N VAL A 480 -25.81 7.22 -3.53
CA VAL A 480 -24.59 7.78 -2.96
C VAL A 480 -23.76 8.48 -4.04
N ARG A 481 -23.29 9.67 -3.71
CA ARG A 481 -22.45 10.46 -4.61
C ARG A 481 -21.11 9.80 -4.86
N THR A 482 -20.60 9.89 -6.09
CA THR A 482 -19.31 9.28 -6.50
C THR A 482 -18.32 10.31 -7.08
N ASP A 483 -18.74 11.56 -7.18
CA ASP A 483 -17.92 12.72 -7.54
C ASP A 483 -17.06 13.24 -6.37
N ARG A 484 -17.21 12.63 -5.18
CA ARG A 484 -16.44 12.81 -3.95
C ARG A 484 -16.22 11.45 -3.27
N PRO A 485 -15.53 11.34 -2.12
CA PRO A 485 -15.48 10.08 -1.39
C PRO A 485 -16.88 9.49 -1.18
N PRO A 486 -17.17 8.25 -1.59
CA PRO A 486 -18.55 7.83 -1.82
C PRO A 486 -19.23 7.30 -0.55
N TRP A 487 -19.44 8.21 0.41
CA TRP A 487 -20.12 7.98 1.67
C TRP A 487 -20.86 9.23 2.14
N GLU A 488 -21.99 9.06 2.83
CA GLU A 488 -22.84 10.12 3.35
C GLU A 488 -23.41 9.71 4.71
N LEU A 489 -23.61 10.69 5.58
CA LEU A 489 -24.24 10.59 6.89
C LEU A 489 -25.41 11.57 6.99
N GLU A 490 -26.50 11.16 7.62
CA GLU A 490 -27.60 12.05 7.99
C GLU A 490 -28.05 11.79 9.43
N VAL A 491 -28.10 12.84 10.26
CA VAL A 491 -28.67 12.78 11.60
C VAL A 491 -30.14 13.15 11.52
N LEU A 492 -31.00 12.29 12.05
CA LEU A 492 -32.41 12.59 12.26
C LEU A 492 -32.68 12.70 13.75
N ARG A 493 -33.26 13.83 14.17
CA ARG A 493 -33.72 14.04 15.55
C ARG A 493 -35.23 14.26 15.57
N GLU A 494 -35.93 13.41 16.29
CA GLU A 494 -37.37 13.55 16.52
C GLU A 494 -37.65 14.60 17.60
N THR A 495 -38.43 15.64 17.27
CA THR A 495 -38.75 16.72 18.21
C THR A 495 -39.73 16.29 19.30
N GLY A 496 -40.68 15.39 18.99
CA GLY A 496 -41.66 14.91 19.96
C GLY A 496 -41.12 13.90 20.97
N SER A 497 -40.31 12.94 20.50
CA SER A 497 -39.82 11.81 21.32
C SER A 497 -38.39 12.00 21.85
N GLY A 498 -37.63 12.94 21.28
CA GLY A 498 -36.20 13.13 21.55
C GLY A 498 -35.32 12.02 20.97
N ARG A 499 -35.87 11.08 20.19
CA ARG A 499 -35.09 10.00 19.58
C ARG A 499 -34.14 10.54 18.53
N VAL A 500 -32.94 9.98 18.49
CA VAL A 500 -31.91 10.33 17.51
C VAL A 500 -31.50 9.08 16.74
N SER A 501 -31.39 9.22 15.42
CA SER A 501 -30.81 8.19 14.57
C SER A 501 -29.75 8.79 13.65
N VAL A 502 -28.69 8.01 13.41
CA VAL A 502 -27.64 8.37 12.45
C VAL A 502 -27.73 7.39 11.28
N LEU A 503 -28.08 7.92 10.11
CA LEU A 503 -28.13 7.19 8.87
C LEU A 503 -26.76 7.24 8.23
N ALA A 504 -26.27 6.10 7.75
CA ALA A 504 -25.02 6.02 7.01
C ALA A 504 -25.25 5.25 5.71
N LYS A 505 -24.77 5.78 4.59
CA LYS A 505 -24.68 5.04 3.32
C LYS A 505 -23.32 5.23 2.68
N LEU A 506 -22.79 4.14 2.12
CA LEU A 506 -21.47 4.05 1.52
C LEU A 506 -21.53 3.19 0.26
N HIS A 507 -20.74 3.52 -0.76
CA HIS A 507 -20.65 2.67 -1.95
C HIS A 507 -19.94 1.35 -1.63
N HIS A 508 -20.49 0.22 -2.08
CA HIS A 508 -20.04 -1.14 -1.73
C HIS A 508 -18.59 -1.45 -2.18
N ALA A 509 -18.06 -0.71 -3.16
CA ALA A 509 -16.65 -0.79 -3.54
C ALA A 509 -15.68 -0.41 -2.40
N LEU A 510 -16.14 0.36 -1.39
CA LEU A 510 -15.31 0.75 -0.24
C LEU A 510 -15.00 -0.43 0.69
N GLY A 511 -15.90 -1.41 0.76
CA GLY A 511 -15.72 -2.60 1.55
C GLY A 511 -17.02 -3.37 1.74
N ASP A 512 -16.90 -4.56 2.32
CA ASP A 512 -18.07 -5.34 2.71
C ASP A 512 -18.72 -4.78 3.99
N GLY A 513 -19.86 -5.35 4.39
CA GLY A 513 -20.61 -4.88 5.57
C GLY A 513 -19.79 -4.83 6.86
N VAL A 514 -18.80 -5.71 7.04
CA VAL A 514 -17.93 -5.73 8.24
C VAL A 514 -16.91 -4.59 8.18
N ALA A 515 -16.27 -4.39 7.03
CA ALA A 515 -15.34 -3.29 6.81
C ALA A 515 -16.03 -1.92 6.96
N VAL A 516 -17.26 -1.80 6.43
CA VAL A 516 -18.10 -0.60 6.57
C VAL A 516 -18.46 -0.35 8.03
N THR A 517 -18.99 -1.35 8.75
CA THR A 517 -19.33 -1.19 10.17
C THR A 517 -18.10 -0.83 11.01
N SER A 518 -16.96 -1.50 10.83
CA SER A 518 -15.72 -1.18 11.54
C SER A 518 -15.27 0.26 11.29
N THR A 519 -15.34 0.72 10.04
CA THR A 519 -14.96 2.09 9.68
C THR A 519 -15.90 3.13 10.30
N LEU A 520 -17.22 2.88 10.25
CA LEU A 520 -18.21 3.75 10.89
C LEU A 520 -17.99 3.84 12.40
N LEU A 521 -17.67 2.73 13.07
CA LEU A 521 -17.38 2.76 14.50
C LEU A 521 -16.13 3.58 14.81
N ARG A 522 -15.04 3.39 14.05
CA ARG A 522 -13.81 4.18 14.22
C ARG A 522 -14.02 5.67 13.98
N LEU A 523 -14.91 6.02 13.05
CA LEU A 523 -15.29 7.39 12.79
C LEU A 523 -16.14 7.96 13.94
N LEU A 524 -17.18 7.22 14.34
CA LEU A 524 -18.29 7.77 15.12
C LEU A 524 -18.20 7.55 16.63
N THR A 525 -17.56 6.50 17.15
CA THR A 525 -17.70 6.13 18.57
C THR A 525 -16.50 6.51 19.44
N ASP A 526 -16.70 6.52 20.76
CA ASP A 526 -15.66 6.79 21.75
C ASP A 526 -15.09 5.51 22.38
N GLY A 527 -13.77 5.50 22.60
CA GLY A 527 -13.05 4.40 23.24
C GLY A 527 -12.00 3.73 22.35
N PRO A 528 -11.16 2.84 22.93
CA PRO A 528 -10.17 2.09 22.18
C PRO A 528 -10.87 1.10 21.25
N HIS A 529 -10.70 1.31 19.96
CA HIS A 529 -11.07 0.33 18.95
C HIS A 529 -10.02 -0.78 18.95
N PRO A 530 -10.40 -2.06 19.04
CA PRO A 530 -9.43 -3.14 18.88
C PRO A 530 -8.75 -2.98 17.52
N VAL A 531 -7.44 -2.75 17.55
CA VAL A 531 -6.59 -2.89 16.37
C VAL A 531 -6.66 -4.38 16.01
N PRO A 532 -7.04 -4.76 14.78
CA PRO A 532 -6.97 -6.15 14.36
C PRO A 532 -5.55 -6.66 14.64
N ALA A 533 -5.43 -7.77 15.38
CA ALA A 533 -4.14 -8.41 15.57
C ALA A 533 -3.64 -8.86 14.19
N ALA A 534 -2.37 -8.57 13.90
CA ALA A 534 -1.69 -9.02 12.69
C ALA A 534 -1.99 -10.51 12.45
N ASP A 535 -2.60 -10.87 11.32
CA ASP A 535 -2.78 -12.27 10.93
C ASP A 535 -1.37 -12.81 10.69
N ARG A 536 -0.81 -13.47 11.71
CA ARG A 536 0.46 -14.21 11.59
C ARG A 536 0.20 -15.28 10.55
N GLY A 537 0.57 -14.97 9.30
CA GLY A 537 0.24 -15.72 8.11
C GLY A 537 0.41 -17.22 8.30
N ASP A 538 -0.68 -17.90 8.64
CA ASP A 538 -0.74 -19.34 8.59
C ASP A 538 -0.63 -19.71 7.11
N ARG A 539 0.54 -20.26 6.74
CA ARG A 539 0.84 -20.73 5.39
C ARG A 539 -0.36 -21.52 4.84
N PRO A 540 -0.98 -21.12 3.72
CA PRO A 540 -2.03 -21.92 3.16
C PRO A 540 -1.41 -23.24 2.65
N ARG A 541 -1.76 -24.35 3.30
CA ARG A 541 -1.53 -25.70 2.76
C ARG A 541 -2.34 -25.84 1.47
N TRP A 542 -1.75 -25.42 0.35
CA TRP A 542 -2.35 -25.36 -0.99
C TRP A 542 -3.02 -26.69 -1.40
N VAL A 543 -2.46 -27.82 -0.96
CA VAL A 543 -2.96 -29.18 -1.22
C VAL A 543 -4.37 -29.42 -0.65
N ARG A 544 -4.73 -28.86 0.53
CA ARG A 544 -6.10 -28.99 1.09
C ARG A 544 -7.10 -27.99 0.49
N ARG A 545 -6.63 -26.85 -0.07
CA ARG A 545 -7.50 -25.84 -0.68
C ARG A 545 -7.95 -26.22 -2.10
N ALA A 546 -7.10 -26.85 -2.92
CA ALA A 546 -7.42 -27.20 -4.29
C ALA A 546 -8.67 -28.10 -4.41
N GLY A 547 -8.75 -29.19 -3.63
CA GLY A 547 -9.92 -30.08 -3.61
C GLY A 547 -11.20 -29.45 -3.03
N THR A 548 -11.08 -28.39 -2.22
CA THR A 548 -12.22 -27.64 -1.69
C THR A 548 -12.74 -26.63 -2.71
N VAL A 549 -11.83 -25.94 -3.42
CA VAL A 549 -12.16 -25.03 -4.53
C VAL A 549 -12.79 -25.79 -5.70
N ALA A 550 -12.24 -26.94 -6.10
CA ALA A 550 -12.79 -27.75 -7.19
C ALA A 550 -14.24 -28.22 -6.89
N ARG A 551 -14.50 -28.75 -5.69
CA ARG A 551 -15.86 -29.13 -5.26
C ARG A 551 -16.80 -27.93 -5.20
N GLY A 552 -16.33 -26.77 -4.75
CA GLY A 552 -17.10 -25.54 -4.75
C GLY A 552 -17.46 -25.04 -6.17
N LEU A 553 -16.53 -25.13 -7.13
CA LEU A 553 -16.78 -24.78 -8.54
C LEU A 553 -17.81 -25.71 -9.18
N VAL A 554 -17.72 -27.03 -8.93
CA VAL A 554 -18.72 -28.01 -9.39
C VAL A 554 -20.09 -27.70 -8.76
N SER A 555 -20.13 -27.39 -7.46
CA SER A 555 -21.38 -27.03 -6.78
C SER A 555 -22.00 -25.73 -7.33
N LEU A 556 -21.20 -24.70 -7.60
CA LEU A 556 -21.66 -23.46 -8.24
C LEU A 556 -22.18 -23.69 -9.66
N ALA A 557 -21.50 -24.53 -10.45
CA ALA A 557 -21.93 -24.90 -11.80
C ALA A 557 -23.22 -25.74 -11.80
N ALA A 558 -23.35 -26.66 -10.84
CA ALA A 558 -24.50 -27.55 -10.69
C ALA A 558 -25.74 -26.87 -10.07
N ALA A 559 -25.57 -25.70 -9.42
CA ALA A 559 -26.68 -25.00 -8.75
C ALA A 559 -27.79 -24.55 -9.72
N GLY A 560 -27.47 -24.37 -11.01
CA GLY A 560 -28.42 -23.96 -12.05
C GLY A 560 -29.01 -22.56 -11.84
N PRO A 561 -29.98 -22.14 -12.68
CA PRO A 561 -30.66 -20.86 -12.51
C PRO A 561 -31.51 -20.84 -11.23
N ALA A 562 -31.72 -19.66 -10.66
CA ALA A 562 -32.66 -19.46 -9.56
C ALA A 562 -34.10 -19.78 -10.02
N PRO A 563 -34.93 -20.34 -9.12
CA PRO A 563 -36.37 -20.47 -9.37
C PRO A 563 -37.00 -19.12 -9.72
N ALA A 564 -38.05 -19.15 -10.55
CA ALA A 564 -38.81 -17.95 -10.86
C ALA A 564 -39.41 -17.36 -9.58
N SER A 565 -39.27 -16.04 -9.43
CA SER A 565 -39.81 -15.29 -8.28
C SER A 565 -40.66 -14.12 -8.79
N PRO A 566 -41.83 -13.86 -8.19
CA PRO A 566 -42.65 -12.71 -8.53
C PRO A 566 -41.95 -11.38 -8.21
N TRP A 567 -40.91 -11.40 -7.36
CA TRP A 567 -40.14 -10.23 -6.96
C TRP A 567 -38.86 -10.03 -7.78
N SER A 568 -38.84 -10.59 -8.99
CA SER A 568 -37.71 -10.49 -9.92
C SER A 568 -38.17 -9.87 -11.24
N GLY A 569 -37.39 -8.93 -11.77
CA GLY A 569 -37.83 -8.15 -12.94
C GLY A 569 -36.81 -7.13 -13.41
N ARG A 570 -37.26 -6.03 -14.01
CA ARG A 570 -36.39 -4.90 -14.37
C ARG A 570 -36.30 -3.96 -13.17
N SER A 571 -35.11 -3.78 -12.60
CA SER A 571 -34.92 -2.90 -11.45
C SER A 571 -35.30 -1.46 -11.76
N THR A 572 -35.87 -0.79 -10.76
CA THR A 572 -36.21 0.63 -10.75
C THR A 572 -35.30 1.38 -9.76
N ALA A 573 -35.42 2.70 -9.72
CA ALA A 573 -34.78 3.53 -8.69
C ALA A 573 -35.63 3.66 -7.41
N ALA A 574 -36.85 3.13 -7.39
CA ALA A 574 -37.73 3.22 -6.23
C ALA A 574 -37.21 2.30 -5.10
N ARG A 575 -37.10 2.82 -3.89
CA ARG A 575 -36.55 2.08 -2.74
C ARG A 575 -37.45 2.31 -1.53
N SER A 576 -37.79 1.22 -0.85
CA SER A 576 -38.39 1.25 0.47
C SER A 576 -37.43 0.55 1.45
N PHE A 577 -37.35 1.07 2.68
CA PHE A 577 -36.54 0.51 3.75
C PHE A 577 -37.35 0.48 5.05
N SER A 578 -37.36 -0.68 5.69
CA SER A 578 -37.99 -0.85 7.00
C SER A 578 -37.14 -1.74 7.88
N GLY A 579 -37.30 -1.64 9.20
CA GLY A 579 -36.50 -2.40 10.14
C GLY A 579 -37.24 -2.81 11.40
N LEU A 580 -36.67 -3.81 12.07
CA LEU A 580 -37.23 -4.45 13.26
C LEU A 580 -36.09 -4.76 14.24
N GLU A 581 -36.31 -4.52 15.52
CA GLU A 581 -35.40 -4.94 16.58
C GLU A 581 -35.98 -6.09 17.39
N LEU A 582 -35.15 -7.10 17.63
CA LEU A 582 -35.50 -8.27 18.43
C LEU A 582 -34.54 -8.38 19.64
N PRO A 583 -35.00 -8.81 20.82
CA PRO A 583 -34.10 -9.08 21.94
C PRO A 583 -33.16 -10.26 21.62
N ALA A 584 -31.86 -10.01 21.65
CA ALA A 584 -30.84 -10.97 21.24
C ALA A 584 -30.81 -12.21 22.15
N ALA A 585 -31.12 -12.04 23.44
CA ALA A 585 -31.18 -13.13 24.41
C ALA A 585 -32.27 -14.14 24.05
N GLU A 586 -33.43 -13.65 23.64
CA GLU A 586 -34.59 -14.47 23.28
C GLU A 586 -34.38 -15.21 21.97
N VAL A 587 -33.82 -14.54 20.95
CA VAL A 587 -33.46 -15.21 19.68
C VAL A 587 -32.46 -16.35 19.93
N ARG A 588 -31.48 -16.14 20.82
CA ARG A 588 -30.53 -17.20 21.21
C ARG A 588 -31.19 -18.33 21.99
N ALA A 589 -32.12 -18.02 22.90
CA ALA A 589 -32.86 -19.02 23.66
C ALA A 589 -33.74 -19.86 22.74
N CYS A 590 -34.48 -19.22 21.84
CA CYS A 590 -35.31 -19.85 20.84
C CYS A 590 -34.52 -20.77 19.90
N ALA A 591 -33.34 -20.33 19.43
CA ALA A 591 -32.47 -21.15 18.58
C ALA A 591 -31.95 -22.38 19.33
N ARG A 592 -31.54 -22.22 20.60
CA ARG A 592 -31.08 -23.33 21.46
C ARG A 592 -32.17 -24.36 21.70
N ALA A 593 -33.39 -23.91 22.01
CA ALA A 593 -34.50 -24.80 22.29
C ALA A 593 -34.87 -25.71 21.10
N ARG A 594 -34.57 -25.26 19.88
CA ARG A 594 -34.77 -26.01 18.62
C ARG A 594 -33.51 -26.73 18.12
N GLY A 595 -32.40 -26.67 18.86
CA GLY A 595 -31.13 -27.30 18.44
C GLY A 595 -30.50 -26.70 17.18
N VAL A 596 -30.86 -25.46 16.80
CA VAL A 596 -30.35 -24.80 15.58
C VAL A 596 -29.44 -23.62 15.91
N SER A 597 -28.62 -23.20 14.94
CA SER A 597 -27.85 -21.96 15.07
C SER A 597 -28.75 -20.72 15.00
N SER A 598 -28.34 -19.61 15.63
CA SER A 598 -29.09 -18.34 15.50
C SER A 598 -29.23 -17.91 14.04
N THR A 599 -28.20 -18.11 13.20
CA THR A 599 -28.28 -17.83 11.75
C THR A 599 -29.36 -18.67 11.07
N ALA A 600 -29.42 -19.98 11.36
CA ALA A 600 -30.46 -20.85 10.80
C ALA A 600 -31.86 -20.43 11.25
N LEU A 601 -32.04 -20.06 12.53
CA LEU A 601 -33.30 -19.53 13.04
C LEU A 601 -33.72 -18.26 12.30
N LEU A 602 -32.82 -17.27 12.17
CA LEU A 602 -33.13 -16.00 11.49
C LEU A 602 -33.48 -16.22 10.01
N LEU A 603 -32.78 -17.11 9.31
CA LEU A 603 -33.09 -17.48 7.94
C LEU A 603 -34.42 -18.24 7.81
N GLY A 604 -34.74 -19.10 8.78
CA GLY A 604 -36.00 -19.84 8.82
C GLY A 604 -37.21 -18.93 9.08
N VAL A 605 -37.08 -18.00 10.02
CA VAL A 605 -38.07 -16.93 10.26
C VAL A 605 -38.27 -16.09 9.01
N LEU A 606 -37.18 -15.73 8.32
CA LEU A 606 -37.28 -15.03 7.04
C LEU A 606 -38.01 -15.89 5.99
N ALA A 607 -37.70 -17.18 5.88
CA ALA A 607 -38.38 -18.07 4.93
C ALA A 607 -39.89 -18.15 5.18
N GLU A 608 -40.32 -18.15 6.45
CA GLU A 608 -41.74 -18.12 6.82
C GLU A 608 -42.38 -16.75 6.54
N ALA A 609 -41.69 -15.65 6.81
CA ALA A 609 -42.18 -14.33 6.45
C ALA A 609 -42.32 -14.15 4.92
N LEU A 610 -41.38 -14.71 4.15
CA LEU A 610 -41.46 -14.77 2.69
C LEU A 610 -42.66 -15.60 2.22
N HIS A 611 -42.91 -16.75 2.85
CA HIS A 611 -44.07 -17.59 2.55
C HIS A 611 -45.38 -16.80 2.68
N ARG A 612 -45.53 -16.01 3.75
CA ARG A 612 -46.74 -15.19 3.99
C ARG A 612 -46.87 -13.99 3.06
N ALA A 613 -45.74 -13.42 2.65
CA ALA A 613 -45.71 -12.23 1.80
C ALA A 613 -45.85 -12.55 0.30
N LEU A 614 -45.49 -13.77 -0.13
CA LEU A 614 -45.56 -14.18 -1.53
C LEU A 614 -47.01 -14.47 -1.95
N PRO A 615 -47.44 -14.04 -3.16
CA PRO A 615 -48.77 -14.33 -3.66
C PRO A 615 -48.88 -15.81 -4.04
N ALA A 616 -49.82 -16.53 -3.40
CA ALA A 616 -50.20 -17.92 -3.69
C ALA A 616 -48.99 -18.89 -3.86
N PRO A 617 -48.19 -19.11 -2.80
CA PRO A 617 -47.00 -19.94 -2.91
C PRO A 617 -47.35 -21.42 -3.21
N ALA A 618 -46.69 -22.01 -4.19
CA ALA A 618 -46.95 -23.38 -4.62
C ALA A 618 -46.29 -24.43 -3.68
N PRO A 619 -46.83 -25.65 -3.58
CA PRO A 619 -46.16 -26.76 -2.89
C PRO A 619 -44.74 -26.98 -3.41
N GLY A 620 -43.76 -27.09 -2.50
CA GLY A 620 -42.35 -27.28 -2.86
C GLY A 620 -41.65 -26.05 -3.45
N GLN A 621 -42.31 -24.88 -3.49
CA GLN A 621 -41.69 -23.66 -4.00
C GLN A 621 -40.45 -23.26 -3.16
N ARG A 622 -39.39 -22.90 -3.88
CA ARG A 622 -38.10 -22.48 -3.34
C ARG A 622 -37.82 -21.03 -3.70
N PHE A 623 -37.14 -20.33 -2.80
CA PHE A 623 -36.71 -18.95 -2.98
C PHE A 623 -35.20 -18.86 -2.75
N ARG A 624 -34.44 -18.68 -3.83
CA ARG A 624 -32.98 -18.72 -3.76
C ARG A 624 -32.43 -17.42 -3.21
N VAL A 625 -31.67 -17.48 -2.12
CA VAL A 625 -31.01 -16.33 -1.51
C VAL A 625 -29.50 -16.45 -1.61
N MET A 626 -28.84 -15.32 -1.87
CA MET A 626 -27.38 -15.22 -1.80
C MET A 626 -26.99 -14.75 -0.39
N VAL A 627 -26.27 -15.59 0.34
CA VAL A 627 -25.80 -15.32 1.70
C VAL A 627 -24.30 -15.10 1.72
N PRO A 628 -23.82 -13.86 1.90
CA PRO A 628 -22.39 -13.60 2.08
C PRO A 628 -21.92 -14.17 3.42
N ARG A 629 -20.88 -14.99 3.43
CA ARG A 629 -20.15 -15.39 4.63
C ARG A 629 -18.93 -14.51 4.80
N THR A 630 -18.94 -13.71 5.87
CA THR A 630 -17.76 -13.01 6.37
C THR A 630 -17.01 -13.90 7.37
N ALA A 631 -15.69 -13.98 7.23
CA ALA A 631 -14.84 -14.72 8.18
C ALA A 631 -14.79 -13.98 9.53
N ARG A 632 -14.87 -14.72 10.65
CA ARG A 632 -14.63 -14.15 11.98
C ARG A 632 -13.13 -14.00 12.21
N THR A 633 -12.72 -12.82 12.59
CA THR A 633 -11.36 -12.48 13.05
C THR A 633 -11.42 -12.16 14.55
N GLY A 634 -10.76 -12.99 15.36
CA GLY A 634 -10.50 -12.74 16.78
C GLY A 634 -11.66 -12.95 17.78
N ARG A 635 -11.29 -13.02 19.08
CA ARG A 635 -12.20 -13.20 20.24
C ARG A 635 -13.05 -11.95 20.58
N GLY A 636 -12.89 -10.83 19.85
CA GLY A 636 -13.47 -9.52 20.18
C GLY A 636 -14.58 -8.96 19.26
N GLY A 637 -14.77 -9.51 18.05
CA GLY A 637 -15.78 -9.03 17.09
C GLY A 637 -15.32 -7.88 16.16
N VAL A 638 -15.85 -7.91 14.93
CA VAL A 638 -15.77 -6.96 13.78
C VAL A 638 -14.38 -6.37 13.46
N GLY A 639 -13.71 -6.90 12.42
CA GLY A 639 -12.60 -6.19 11.76
C GLY A 639 -11.79 -7.04 10.78
N THR A 640 -11.57 -6.56 9.56
CA THR A 640 -10.55 -7.08 8.62
C THR A 640 -9.36 -6.12 8.58
N GLU A 641 -8.13 -6.63 8.43
CA GLU A 641 -6.91 -5.81 8.35
C GLU A 641 -6.90 -4.86 7.14
N ALA A 642 -7.47 -5.32 6.02
CA ALA A 642 -7.50 -4.56 4.78
C ALA A 642 -8.90 -3.99 4.51
N PRO A 643 -9.02 -2.70 4.15
CA PRO A 643 -10.21 -2.17 3.49
C PRO A 643 -10.47 -2.95 2.19
N GLY A 644 -11.73 -3.26 1.91
CA GLY A 644 -12.15 -3.94 0.69
C GLY A 644 -13.14 -5.08 0.92
N ASN A 645 -13.58 -5.71 -0.17
CA ASN A 645 -14.58 -6.77 -0.14
C ASN A 645 -13.94 -8.15 0.07
N HIS A 646 -14.23 -8.77 1.21
CA HIS A 646 -13.78 -10.12 1.57
C HIS A 646 -14.94 -11.12 1.68
N THR A 647 -15.97 -10.92 0.85
CA THR A 647 -17.20 -11.70 0.90
C THR A 647 -17.12 -12.96 0.04
N ALA A 648 -17.36 -14.09 0.70
CA ALA A 648 -17.48 -15.39 0.06
C ALA A 648 -18.96 -15.81 0.12
N SER A 649 -19.63 -15.92 -1.03
CA SER A 649 -21.08 -16.10 -1.07
C SER A 649 -21.52 -17.56 -1.08
N LEU A 650 -22.66 -17.82 -0.45
CA LEU A 650 -23.36 -19.10 -0.42
C LEU A 650 -24.73 -18.94 -1.07
N ALA A 651 -25.10 -19.83 -1.99
CA ALA A 651 -26.47 -19.89 -2.51
C ALA A 651 -27.30 -20.86 -1.66
N LEU A 652 -28.42 -20.39 -1.08
CA LEU A 652 -29.34 -21.19 -0.28
C LEU A 652 -30.73 -21.17 -0.91
N ASP A 653 -31.37 -22.33 -1.06
CA ASP A 653 -32.78 -22.41 -1.46
C ASP A 653 -33.66 -22.43 -0.20
N LEU A 654 -34.30 -21.31 0.11
CA LEU A 654 -35.25 -21.25 1.23
C LEU A 654 -36.59 -21.88 0.80
N PRO A 655 -37.16 -22.81 1.58
CA PRO A 655 -38.50 -23.31 1.32
C PRO A 655 -39.51 -22.20 1.63
N VAL A 656 -40.34 -21.85 0.65
CA VAL A 656 -41.40 -20.82 0.78
C VAL A 656 -42.79 -21.35 0.40
N GLY A 657 -42.90 -22.62 -0.01
CA GLY A 657 -44.17 -23.30 -0.21
C GLY A 657 -44.93 -23.53 1.10
N PRO A 658 -46.22 -23.92 1.04
CA PRO A 658 -47.04 -24.24 2.21
C PRO A 658 -46.43 -25.40 3.02
N MET A 659 -46.09 -25.14 4.29
CA MET A 659 -45.63 -26.14 5.27
C MET A 659 -45.67 -25.55 6.69
N PRO A 660 -45.71 -26.38 7.75
CA PRO A 660 -45.60 -25.91 9.13
C PRO A 660 -44.29 -25.16 9.41
N VAL A 661 -44.36 -24.13 10.25
CA VAL A 661 -43.20 -23.26 10.58
C VAL A 661 -42.01 -24.06 11.13
N GLU A 662 -42.24 -25.00 12.05
CA GLU A 662 -41.16 -25.79 12.65
C GLU A 662 -40.44 -26.67 11.63
N GLN A 663 -41.19 -27.26 10.68
CA GLN A 663 -40.60 -28.02 9.57
C GLN A 663 -39.78 -27.10 8.66
N ARG A 664 -40.23 -25.85 8.46
CA ARG A 664 -39.49 -24.85 7.68
C ARG A 664 -38.17 -24.47 8.35
N LEU A 665 -38.17 -24.23 9.67
CA LEU A 665 -36.98 -23.92 10.45
C LEU A 665 -35.94 -25.07 10.36
N ALA A 666 -36.39 -26.30 10.54
CA ALA A 666 -35.54 -27.49 10.43
C ALA A 666 -34.98 -27.67 9.01
N ALA A 667 -35.81 -27.47 7.97
CA ALA A 667 -35.39 -27.56 6.58
C ALA A 667 -34.29 -26.53 6.25
N VAL A 668 -34.44 -25.28 6.71
CA VAL A 668 -33.41 -24.24 6.54
C VAL A 668 -32.13 -24.57 7.29
N ALA A 669 -32.21 -25.15 8.50
CA ALA A 669 -31.03 -25.59 9.25
C ALA A 669 -30.27 -26.71 8.52
N ALA A 670 -30.99 -27.72 8.00
CA ALA A 670 -30.41 -28.81 7.20
C ALA A 670 -29.76 -28.28 5.91
N GLU A 671 -30.42 -27.34 5.25
CA GLU A 671 -29.96 -26.67 4.04
C GLU A 671 -28.66 -25.87 4.26
N LEU A 672 -28.52 -25.22 5.42
CA LEU A 672 -27.29 -24.53 5.81
C LEU A 672 -26.14 -25.50 6.17
N GLY A 673 -26.46 -26.72 6.61
CA GLY A 673 -25.51 -27.74 7.05
C GLY A 673 -24.95 -28.66 5.96
N ARG A 674 -25.38 -28.54 4.70
CA ARG A 674 -24.99 -29.50 3.64
C ARG A 674 -23.47 -29.49 3.34
N PRO A 675 -22.80 -30.65 3.21
CA PRO A 675 -21.33 -30.73 3.05
C PRO A 675 -20.77 -30.10 1.77
N ASP A 676 -21.53 -30.14 0.67
CA ASP A 676 -21.20 -29.56 -0.64
C ASP A 676 -21.06 -28.03 -0.59
N ARG A 677 -21.66 -27.40 0.41
CA ARG A 677 -21.62 -25.94 0.64
C ARG A 677 -20.39 -25.44 1.37
N THR A 678 -19.59 -26.35 1.92
CA THR A 678 -18.33 -26.00 2.58
C THR A 678 -17.28 -25.42 1.62
N GLY A 679 -17.36 -25.77 0.32
CA GLY A 679 -16.41 -25.32 -0.71
C GLY A 679 -16.82 -24.09 -1.52
N GLN A 680 -18.13 -23.75 -1.58
CA GLN A 680 -18.63 -22.62 -2.39
C GLN A 680 -17.96 -21.28 -2.04
N PRO A 681 -17.75 -20.92 -0.76
CA PRO A 681 -17.08 -19.68 -0.39
C PRO A 681 -15.68 -19.54 -1.03
N ALA A 682 -14.85 -20.58 -0.92
CA ALA A 682 -13.49 -20.58 -1.48
C ALA A 682 -13.50 -20.53 -3.01
N ALA A 683 -14.47 -21.21 -3.65
CA ALA A 683 -14.65 -21.17 -5.09
C ALA A 683 -15.09 -19.79 -5.59
N ALA A 684 -16.05 -19.14 -4.91
CA ALA A 684 -16.51 -17.80 -5.26
C ALA A 684 -15.36 -16.78 -5.19
N THR A 685 -14.52 -16.83 -4.15
CA THR A 685 -13.32 -15.98 -4.06
C THR A 685 -12.33 -16.25 -5.21
N ALA A 686 -12.11 -17.51 -5.57
CA ALA A 686 -11.23 -17.88 -6.68
C ALA A 686 -11.76 -17.37 -8.03
N VAL A 687 -13.08 -17.48 -8.27
CA VAL A 687 -13.73 -16.94 -9.48
C VAL A 687 -13.54 -15.43 -9.54
N LEU A 688 -13.82 -14.70 -8.46
CA LEU A 688 -13.65 -13.23 -8.43
C LEU A 688 -12.19 -12.81 -8.68
N ALA A 689 -11.22 -13.56 -8.13
CA ALA A 689 -9.81 -13.31 -8.38
C ALA A 689 -9.45 -13.56 -9.87
N ALA A 690 -9.97 -14.63 -10.48
CA ALA A 690 -9.74 -14.94 -11.89
C ALA A 690 -10.37 -13.90 -12.83
N LEU A 691 -11.56 -13.40 -12.50
CA LEU A 691 -12.19 -12.29 -13.25
C LEU A 691 -11.29 -11.05 -13.28
N GLY A 692 -10.50 -10.81 -12.23
CA GLY A 692 -9.50 -9.74 -12.17
C GLY A 692 -8.42 -9.77 -13.25
N LEU A 693 -8.26 -10.89 -13.96
CA LEU A 693 -7.33 -11.01 -15.08
C LEU A 693 -7.91 -10.47 -16.40
N LEU A 694 -9.23 -10.27 -16.46
CA LEU A 694 -9.92 -9.82 -17.66
C LEU A 694 -9.72 -8.31 -17.89
N PRO A 695 -9.64 -7.85 -19.14
CA PRO A 695 -9.73 -6.43 -19.47
C PRO A 695 -11.01 -5.79 -18.91
N ALA A 696 -10.95 -4.52 -18.51
CA ALA A 696 -12.05 -3.83 -17.84
C ALA A 696 -13.43 -3.91 -18.56
N PRO A 697 -13.52 -3.77 -19.90
CA PRO A 697 -14.80 -3.92 -20.60
C PRO A 697 -15.41 -5.32 -20.44
N LEU A 698 -14.58 -6.36 -20.53
CA LEU A 698 -15.01 -7.75 -20.43
C LEU A 698 -15.37 -8.10 -18.98
N HIS A 699 -14.57 -7.65 -18.01
CA HIS A 699 -14.90 -7.78 -16.59
C HIS A 699 -16.28 -7.16 -16.29
N ALA A 700 -16.52 -5.93 -16.75
CA ALA A 700 -17.80 -5.25 -16.56
C ALA A 700 -18.98 -6.02 -17.15
N TRP A 701 -18.81 -6.58 -18.36
CA TRP A 701 -19.82 -7.39 -19.02
C TRP A 701 -20.12 -8.68 -18.25
N VAL A 702 -19.08 -9.40 -17.79
CA VAL A 702 -19.26 -10.65 -17.03
C VAL A 702 -19.98 -10.38 -15.71
N VAL A 703 -19.53 -9.37 -14.95
CA VAL A 703 -20.14 -8.99 -13.66
C VAL A 703 -21.64 -8.76 -13.80
N ARG A 704 -22.07 -8.00 -14.82
CA ARG A 704 -23.49 -7.71 -15.07
C ARG A 704 -24.31 -8.93 -15.49
N ARG A 705 -23.66 -9.97 -16.03
CA ARG A 705 -24.31 -11.23 -16.41
C ARG A 705 -24.49 -12.16 -15.21
N ILE A 706 -23.53 -12.19 -14.29
CA ILE A 706 -23.52 -13.12 -13.15
C ILE A 706 -24.18 -12.54 -11.89
N TYR A 707 -24.12 -11.22 -11.70
CA TYR A 707 -24.77 -10.53 -10.57
C TYR A 707 -26.19 -10.08 -10.94
N HIS A 708 -27.04 -11.05 -11.23
CA HIS A 708 -28.34 -10.83 -11.84
C HIS A 708 -29.38 -11.84 -11.32
N ARG A 709 -30.67 -11.48 -11.40
CA ARG A 709 -31.83 -12.29 -10.98
C ARG A 709 -31.89 -13.74 -11.47
N ARG A 710 -31.08 -14.08 -12.47
CA ARG A 710 -30.95 -15.45 -13.02
C ARG A 710 -30.30 -16.41 -12.01
N PHE A 711 -29.54 -15.91 -11.05
CA PHE A 711 -28.76 -16.75 -10.13
C PHE A 711 -29.27 -16.71 -8.68
N PHE A 712 -30.01 -15.66 -8.28
CA PHE A 712 -30.62 -15.54 -6.96
C PHE A 712 -31.82 -14.57 -6.98
N SER A 713 -32.73 -14.73 -6.03
CA SER A 713 -33.98 -13.97 -5.88
C SER A 713 -33.92 -12.92 -4.76
N ALA A 714 -32.98 -13.02 -3.82
CA ALA A 714 -32.67 -11.97 -2.83
C ALA A 714 -31.23 -12.06 -2.32
N VAL A 715 -30.75 -10.96 -1.73
CA VAL A 715 -29.48 -10.89 -0.99
C VAL A 715 -29.78 -10.92 0.50
N VAL A 716 -29.25 -11.88 1.25
CA VAL A 716 -29.52 -12.01 2.70
C VAL A 716 -28.21 -12.08 3.48
N SER A 717 -27.97 -11.17 4.42
CA SER A 717 -26.73 -11.16 5.20
C SER A 717 -27.00 -11.21 6.70
N VAL A 718 -26.39 -12.17 7.39
CA VAL A 718 -26.37 -12.22 8.86
C VAL A 718 -24.97 -11.82 9.32
N LEU A 719 -24.82 -10.54 9.66
CA LEU A 719 -23.56 -9.89 9.98
C LEU A 719 -23.11 -10.22 11.42
N PRO A 720 -21.80 -10.41 11.65
CA PRO A 720 -21.28 -10.51 13.00
C PRO A 720 -21.48 -9.19 13.73
N GLY A 721 -22.09 -9.28 14.91
CA GLY A 721 -22.43 -8.13 15.74
C GLY A 721 -21.41 -7.80 16.83
N GLN A 722 -21.56 -6.64 17.47
CA GLN A 722 -20.79 -6.26 18.66
C GLN A 722 -21.60 -6.51 19.93
N ARG A 723 -21.00 -7.17 20.93
CA ARG A 723 -21.68 -7.45 22.21
C ARG A 723 -21.61 -6.29 23.21
N ARG A 724 -20.53 -5.51 23.18
CA ARG A 724 -20.36 -4.36 24.07
C ARG A 724 -20.99 -3.12 23.42
N PRO A 725 -21.89 -2.40 24.11
CA PRO A 725 -22.47 -1.17 23.58
C PRO A 725 -21.37 -0.13 23.33
N ALA A 726 -21.42 0.52 22.17
CA ALA A 726 -20.57 1.66 21.85
C ALA A 726 -21.33 2.97 22.10
N ARG A 727 -20.60 4.08 22.28
CA ARG A 727 -21.17 5.40 22.54
C ARG A 727 -20.66 6.44 21.57
N ILE A 728 -21.48 7.45 21.30
CA ILE A 728 -21.11 8.67 20.58
C ILE A 728 -21.36 9.83 21.55
N GLY A 729 -20.30 10.34 22.17
CA GLY A 729 -20.40 11.25 23.31
C GLY A 729 -21.11 10.57 24.47
N SER A 730 -22.15 11.22 24.98
CA SER A 730 -23.06 10.70 26.01
C SER A 730 -23.98 9.59 25.49
N ALA A 731 -24.37 9.67 24.21
CA ALA A 731 -25.37 8.78 23.62
C ALA A 731 -24.89 7.33 23.48
N ARG A 732 -25.74 6.37 23.85
CA ARG A 732 -25.52 4.94 23.63
C ARG A 732 -26.06 4.53 22.27
N ILE A 733 -25.28 3.81 21.48
CA ILE A 733 -25.81 3.10 20.30
C ILE A 733 -26.57 1.87 20.82
N ALA A 734 -27.88 1.99 20.87
CA ALA A 734 -28.79 0.97 21.40
C ALA A 734 -29.08 -0.13 20.38
N GLY A 735 -29.12 0.25 19.10
CA GLY A 735 -29.50 -0.64 18.00
C GLY A 735 -28.82 -0.26 16.69
N VAL A 736 -28.71 -1.24 15.79
CA VAL A 736 -28.18 -1.06 14.44
C VAL A 736 -29.04 -1.82 13.46
N LEU A 737 -29.60 -1.13 12.46
CA LEU A 737 -30.34 -1.75 11.35
C LEU A 737 -29.44 -1.72 10.11
N PRO A 738 -29.03 -2.88 9.57
CA PRO A 738 -28.14 -2.93 8.41
C PRO A 738 -28.93 -2.64 7.12
N VAL A 739 -28.32 -1.89 6.20
CA VAL A 739 -28.89 -1.61 4.88
C VAL A 739 -28.03 -2.28 3.82
N LEU A 740 -28.63 -3.19 3.05
CA LEU A 740 -27.93 -3.95 2.01
C LEU A 740 -28.27 -3.43 0.61
N ALA A 741 -27.32 -3.58 -0.31
CA ALA A 741 -27.51 -3.27 -1.72
C ALA A 741 -28.35 -4.35 -2.41
N LEU A 742 -29.21 -3.92 -3.33
CA LEU A 742 -29.87 -4.82 -4.28
C LEU A 742 -28.92 -5.23 -5.41
N ALA A 743 -29.28 -6.30 -6.12
CA ALA A 743 -28.66 -6.69 -7.39
C ALA A 743 -29.61 -6.35 -8.56
N ASP A 744 -29.08 -6.31 -9.78
CA ASP A 744 -29.91 -6.01 -10.95
C ASP A 744 -30.98 -7.09 -11.17
N GLY A 745 -32.22 -6.63 -11.24
CA GLY A 745 -33.44 -7.42 -11.33
C GLY A 745 -33.84 -8.18 -10.08
N VAL A 746 -33.22 -7.92 -8.93
CA VAL A 746 -33.51 -8.54 -7.63
C VAL A 746 -34.21 -7.53 -6.73
N GLY A 747 -35.46 -7.80 -6.36
CA GLY A 747 -36.32 -6.85 -5.64
C GLY A 747 -36.16 -6.81 -4.11
N LEU A 748 -35.35 -7.68 -3.51
CA LEU A 748 -35.24 -7.82 -2.06
C LEU A 748 -33.79 -7.97 -1.57
N ALA A 749 -33.44 -7.24 -0.51
CA ALA A 749 -32.30 -7.53 0.32
C ALA A 749 -32.64 -7.43 1.82
N VAL A 750 -32.11 -8.35 2.63
CA VAL A 750 -32.37 -8.42 4.08
C VAL A 750 -31.07 -8.58 4.86
N GLY A 751 -30.81 -7.68 5.79
CA GLY A 751 -29.68 -7.77 6.71
C GLY A 751 -30.13 -8.03 8.13
N ALA A 752 -29.33 -8.78 8.89
CA ALA A 752 -29.48 -8.91 10.34
C ALA A 752 -28.12 -8.71 11.03
N ILE A 753 -28.07 -7.93 12.10
CA ILE A 753 -26.86 -7.70 12.90
C ILE A 753 -27.17 -7.71 14.39
N GLY A 754 -26.30 -8.33 15.19
CA GLY A 754 -26.39 -8.24 16.65
C GLY A 754 -25.75 -6.95 17.17
N TRP A 755 -26.41 -6.23 18.05
CA TRP A 755 -25.84 -5.05 18.68
C TRP A 755 -26.25 -4.97 20.14
N GLY A 756 -25.27 -5.14 21.04
CA GLY A 756 -25.54 -5.21 22.48
C GLY A 756 -26.51 -6.35 22.83
N ASP A 757 -27.66 -5.97 23.37
CA ASP A 757 -28.77 -6.84 23.75
C ASP A 757 -29.84 -6.98 22.66
N ARG A 758 -29.66 -6.35 21.50
CA ARG A 758 -30.61 -6.36 20.37
C ARG A 758 -30.06 -7.07 19.13
N ILE A 759 -30.94 -7.52 18.27
CA ILE A 759 -30.67 -7.94 16.89
C ILE A 759 -31.52 -7.05 15.99
N GLY A 760 -30.88 -6.23 15.18
CA GLY A 760 -31.54 -5.38 14.21
C GLY A 760 -31.67 -6.08 12.86
N PHE A 761 -32.89 -6.10 12.34
CA PHE A 761 -33.24 -6.51 10.99
C PHE A 761 -33.48 -5.28 10.12
N GLY A 762 -32.84 -5.22 8.96
CA GLY A 762 -33.12 -4.23 7.94
C GLY A 762 -33.58 -4.91 6.65
N VAL A 763 -34.69 -4.43 6.11
CA VAL A 763 -35.30 -4.91 4.87
C VAL A 763 -35.27 -3.78 3.86
N THR A 764 -34.67 -4.03 2.69
CA THR A 764 -34.65 -3.10 1.55
C THR A 764 -35.37 -3.73 0.38
N THR A 765 -36.33 -3.02 -0.20
CA THR A 765 -37.06 -3.48 -1.40
C THR A 765 -36.99 -2.48 -2.55
N ASP A 766 -37.06 -2.99 -3.78
CA ASP A 766 -37.42 -2.22 -4.96
C ASP A 766 -38.94 -2.27 -5.11
N THR A 767 -39.63 -1.17 -4.84
CA THR A 767 -41.11 -1.14 -4.83
C THR A 767 -41.73 -1.31 -6.21
N GLY A 768 -40.93 -1.27 -7.29
CA GLY A 768 -41.36 -1.68 -8.62
C GLY A 768 -41.32 -3.19 -8.87
N LEU A 769 -40.72 -3.96 -7.96
CA LEU A 769 -40.56 -5.43 -8.07
C LEU A 769 -41.18 -6.18 -6.90
N ALA A 770 -41.07 -5.67 -5.68
CA ALA A 770 -41.52 -6.29 -4.45
C ALA A 770 -42.42 -5.31 -3.66
N PRO A 771 -43.24 -5.81 -2.72
CA PRO A 771 -43.99 -4.94 -1.81
C PRO A 771 -43.08 -3.96 -1.03
N PRO A 772 -43.64 -2.87 -0.48
CA PRO A 772 -42.93 -2.03 0.48
C PRO A 772 -42.31 -2.85 1.61
N ALA A 773 -41.13 -2.44 2.07
CA ALA A 773 -40.34 -3.20 3.04
C ALA A 773 -41.08 -3.41 4.38
N GLU A 774 -42.03 -2.52 4.72
CA GLU A 774 -42.89 -2.64 5.89
C GLU A 774 -43.67 -3.96 5.90
N VAL A 775 -44.21 -4.38 4.75
CA VAL A 775 -45.03 -5.61 4.64
C VAL A 775 -44.25 -6.84 5.11
N LEU A 776 -43.01 -6.99 4.63
CA LEU A 776 -42.17 -8.13 5.04
C LEU A 776 -41.73 -7.99 6.50
N THR A 777 -41.50 -6.76 6.97
CA THR A 777 -41.10 -6.48 8.36
C THR A 777 -42.22 -6.80 9.35
N GLU A 778 -43.48 -6.55 8.99
CA GLU A 778 -44.67 -6.94 9.75
C GLU A 778 -44.80 -8.47 9.84
N HIS A 779 -44.65 -9.18 8.73
CA HIS A 779 -44.63 -10.64 8.74
C HIS A 779 -43.47 -11.20 9.57
N LEU A 780 -42.26 -10.63 9.46
CA LEU A 780 -41.13 -11.01 10.30
C LEU A 780 -41.47 -10.85 11.79
N ARG A 781 -42.09 -9.73 12.18
CA ARG A 781 -42.51 -9.47 13.56
C ARG A 781 -43.54 -10.49 14.05
N ALA A 782 -44.55 -10.79 13.24
CA ALA A 782 -45.58 -11.76 13.57
C ALA A 782 -44.97 -13.16 13.78
N VAL A 783 -44.16 -13.62 12.82
CA VAL A 783 -43.48 -14.93 12.89
C VAL A 783 -42.55 -15.01 14.09
N CYS A 784 -41.77 -13.96 14.37
CA CYS A 784 -40.91 -13.94 15.55
C CYS A 784 -41.73 -14.11 16.84
N THR A 785 -42.90 -13.47 16.91
CA THR A 785 -43.78 -13.52 18.08
C THR A 785 -44.36 -14.94 18.25
N GLU A 786 -44.83 -15.55 17.17
CA GLU A 786 -45.36 -16.93 17.17
C GLU A 786 -44.29 -17.97 17.53
N VAL A 787 -43.12 -17.90 16.91
CA VAL A 787 -42.01 -18.84 17.15
C VAL A 787 -41.47 -18.71 18.58
N ARG A 788 -41.61 -17.54 19.21
CA ARG A 788 -41.30 -17.33 20.63
C ARG A 788 -42.36 -17.89 21.58
N ALA A 789 -43.63 -17.84 21.19
CA ALA A 789 -44.74 -18.35 21.98
C ALA A 789 -44.93 -19.87 21.86
N GLY A 790 -44.50 -20.47 20.74
CA GLY A 790 -44.60 -21.90 20.48
C GLY A 790 -43.60 -22.75 21.30
N ASP A 791 -44.13 -23.77 21.98
CA ASP A 791 -43.36 -24.80 22.68
C ASP A 791 -42.66 -25.71 21.63
N PRO A 792 -41.31 -25.83 21.63
CA PRO A 792 -40.58 -26.69 20.71
C PRO A 792 -40.74 -28.14 21.13
N ARG A 793 -41.89 -28.75 20.81
CA ARG A 793 -42.14 -30.18 21.01
C ARG A 793 -41.69 -31.01 19.82
#